data_AF-A0A951MGP9-F1
#
_entry.id   AF-A0A951MGP9-F1
#
_cell.length_a   1.000
_cell.length_b   1.000
_cell.length_c   1.000
_cell.angle_alpha   90.00
_cell.angle_beta   90.00
_cell.angle_gamma   90.00
#
_symmetry.space_group_name_H-M   'P 1'
#
loop_
_entity.id
_entity.type
_entity.pdbx_description
1 polymer ?
#
loop_
_entity_poly.entity_id
_entity_poly.type
_entity_poly.pdbx_seq_one_letter_code
_entity_poly.pdbx_strand_id
1 'polypeptide(L)'
;MTIEALGSLKGITEITTDLLLKLYKENGLLSLNKRLKSYTMLFTKNGPLHNDKANGEKVYNSLFHTIIESFESEGDRICEISGLRFTTPFESIYEKALKNVGFTEKDIKKKDTTINRGWFPLIGGLGSDAQALPQAKFAIEIHPICVAILQFLPLSSLLFKGRILLIDSSNFEFTRSFIASNVKLVEKRIQMTSSSDSIDNIKDFAKGNYLLKAIKILEDKEIEDEYSDLNFWSFSNSGTGASCEIERVPNSLIKKLIRLKQTSKITNELINILSKDSHRFIEDLENNQDWYLLYPAVFGTGKNKGDYEGVSVAFMEAYYQEIQSPQKTEYAKYIAYLIQKYKSGSFTKYLGKRDAWKEKEFTNDLYAVLVKATENGEWDLMHHIEILDDPMQVPIRNTFYNILKVAHFYYYKNSLSSQLPQLSSKGSNALSICNWLIAYIQQDERQETIKKDILSIQKYLSVNYNNVFYRTAEQKTLDLESIFYAFYDENYRSLRIGLNSLLRIFFSQPQQEFFEIKALDKPKDWILNYQCADYFDLIQVFASDYQAYYFDKYENQETGSKPIDKFRNLVKAISKENSKFLIWFYEAIENTNEFLKEGNKSIPDKWSDSILYSPNGEYMLSFSRFAIKFSLLKQSEKSLLTNYINLTK
;
A
#
# COMPACT_ATOMS: atom_id res chain seq x y z
N MET A 1 -34.40 -2.69 15.86
CA MET A 1 -34.15 -3.77 14.88
C MET A 1 -34.29 -5.18 15.45
N THR A 2 -33.64 -5.56 16.56
CA THR A 2 -33.88 -6.90 17.17
C THR A 2 -35.35 -7.13 17.51
N ILE A 3 -35.97 -6.13 18.14
CA ILE A 3 -37.41 -6.13 18.46
C ILE A 3 -38.28 -6.16 17.19
N GLU A 4 -37.88 -5.42 16.13
CA GLU A 4 -38.58 -5.47 14.84
C GLU A 4 -38.57 -6.90 14.26
N ALA A 5 -37.41 -7.57 14.31
CA ALA A 5 -37.27 -8.93 13.81
C ALA A 5 -38.09 -9.94 14.62
N LEU A 6 -38.08 -9.83 15.96
CA LEU A 6 -38.89 -10.68 16.84
C LEU A 6 -40.40 -10.46 16.65
N GLY A 7 -40.81 -9.20 16.47
CA GLY A 7 -42.21 -8.83 16.24
C GLY A 7 -42.68 -8.92 14.79
N SER A 8 -41.78 -9.23 13.85
CA SER A 8 -42.05 -9.15 12.39
C SER A 8 -42.62 -7.80 11.95
N LEU A 9 -42.09 -6.71 12.52
CA LEU A 9 -42.56 -5.33 12.29
C LEU A 9 -42.02 -4.74 11.00
N LYS A 10 -42.73 -3.77 10.42
CA LYS A 10 -42.26 -3.04 9.23
C LYS A 10 -41.31 -1.89 9.57
N GLY A 11 -41.33 -1.38 10.80
CA GLY A 11 -40.43 -0.32 11.24
C GLY A 11 -40.44 -0.05 12.74
N ILE A 12 -39.47 0.75 13.19
CA ILE A 12 -39.26 1.08 14.61
C ILE A 12 -40.43 1.84 15.23
N THR A 13 -41.23 2.54 14.43
CA THR A 13 -42.40 3.31 14.86
C THR A 13 -43.54 2.42 15.36
N GLU A 14 -43.53 1.12 15.05
CA GLU A 14 -44.51 0.15 15.54
C GLU A 14 -44.16 -0.38 16.94
N ILE A 15 -43.01 -0.01 17.51
CA ILE A 15 -42.59 -0.48 18.83
C ILE A 15 -43.34 0.29 19.92
N THR A 16 -44.25 -0.41 20.62
CA THR A 16 -45.02 0.12 21.75
C THR A 16 -44.72 -0.64 23.05
N THR A 17 -45.07 -0.07 24.19
CA THR A 17 -44.99 -0.72 25.51
C THR A 17 -45.75 -2.05 25.56
N ASP A 18 -46.95 -2.10 24.97
CA ASP A 18 -47.74 -3.33 24.85
C ASP A 18 -47.04 -4.41 24.04
N LEU A 19 -46.40 -4.02 22.93
CA LEU A 19 -45.62 -4.94 22.12
C LEU A 19 -44.40 -5.48 22.86
N LEU A 20 -43.67 -4.62 23.59
CA LEU A 20 -42.55 -5.05 24.42
C LEU A 20 -43.00 -6.06 25.47
N LEU A 21 -44.14 -5.81 26.13
CA LEU A 21 -44.71 -6.71 27.12
C LEU A 21 -45.17 -8.04 26.50
N LYS A 22 -45.77 -8.00 25.31
CA LYS A 22 -46.15 -9.18 24.54
C LYS A 22 -44.92 -10.02 24.20
N LEU A 23 -43.90 -9.42 23.58
CA LEU A 23 -42.67 -10.12 23.19
C LEU A 23 -41.91 -10.66 24.39
N TYR A 24 -41.90 -9.94 25.51
CA TYR A 24 -41.32 -10.39 26.78
C TYR A 24 -41.94 -11.73 27.24
N LYS A 25 -43.28 -11.82 27.20
CA LYS A 25 -44.03 -13.02 27.60
C LYS A 25 -43.89 -14.15 26.60
N GLU A 26 -44.13 -13.88 25.32
CA GLU A 26 -44.15 -14.90 24.26
C GLU A 26 -42.78 -15.58 24.06
N ASN A 27 -41.69 -14.82 24.19
CA ASN A 27 -40.35 -15.37 24.08
C ASN A 27 -39.81 -15.94 25.40
N GLY A 28 -40.54 -15.79 26.52
CA GLY A 28 -40.03 -16.16 27.84
C GLY A 28 -38.72 -15.47 28.18
N LEU A 29 -38.61 -14.17 27.89
CA LEU A 29 -37.34 -13.43 27.83
C LEU A 29 -36.51 -13.56 29.12
N LEU A 30 -37.16 -13.51 30.28
CA LEU A 30 -36.52 -13.72 31.59
C LEU A 30 -35.75 -15.05 31.66
N SER A 31 -36.42 -16.13 31.27
CA SER A 31 -35.85 -17.48 31.31
C SER A 31 -34.71 -17.64 30.31
N LEU A 32 -34.83 -17.02 29.13
CA LEU A 32 -33.80 -17.05 28.09
C LEU A 32 -32.58 -16.23 28.49
N ASN A 33 -32.76 -15.01 28.98
CA ASN A 33 -31.67 -14.13 29.39
C ASN A 33 -30.81 -14.75 30.51
N LYS A 34 -31.44 -15.51 31.43
CA LYS A 34 -30.71 -16.25 32.47
C LYS A 34 -29.82 -17.36 31.89
N ARG A 35 -30.21 -17.96 30.77
CA ARG A 35 -29.50 -19.07 30.11
C ARG A 35 -28.47 -18.60 29.08
N LEU A 36 -28.67 -17.45 28.45
CA LEU A 36 -27.81 -16.91 27.40
C LEU A 36 -26.48 -16.39 27.97
N LYS A 37 -25.36 -16.95 27.53
CA LYS A 37 -24.04 -16.42 27.95
C LYS A 37 -23.80 -14.98 27.47
N SER A 38 -24.40 -14.58 26.35
CA SER A 38 -24.30 -13.23 25.78
C SER A 38 -24.91 -12.17 26.71
N TYR A 39 -25.93 -12.53 27.48
CA TYR A 39 -26.53 -11.65 28.49
C TYR A 39 -25.48 -11.16 29.49
N THR A 40 -24.69 -12.08 30.07
CA THR A 40 -23.65 -11.69 31.04
C THR A 40 -22.49 -10.92 30.42
N MET A 41 -22.26 -11.03 29.11
CA MET A 41 -21.28 -10.20 28.40
C MET A 41 -21.79 -8.79 28.13
N LEU A 42 -23.11 -8.62 28.00
CA LEU A 42 -23.78 -7.33 27.83
C LEU A 42 -24.00 -6.60 29.17
N PHE A 43 -24.44 -7.33 30.21
CA PHE A 43 -24.97 -6.78 31.46
C PHE A 43 -24.22 -7.26 32.72
N THR A 44 -23.05 -7.87 32.56
CA THR A 44 -22.22 -8.43 33.65
C THR A 44 -22.91 -9.55 34.45
N LYS A 45 -22.18 -10.17 35.40
CA LYS A 45 -22.76 -11.12 36.37
C LYS A 45 -23.35 -10.42 37.61
N ASN A 46 -23.12 -9.11 37.76
CA ASN A 46 -23.50 -8.35 38.94
C ASN A 46 -24.94 -7.80 38.87
N GLY A 47 -25.59 -7.87 37.70
CA GLY A 47 -27.01 -7.58 37.56
C GLY A 47 -27.88 -8.56 38.36
N PRO A 48 -29.12 -8.19 38.73
CA PRO A 48 -29.91 -8.95 39.69
C PRO A 48 -30.30 -10.35 39.19
N LEU A 49 -30.38 -10.57 37.88
CA LEU A 49 -30.69 -11.89 37.31
C LEU A 49 -29.66 -12.98 37.69
N HIS A 50 -28.40 -12.59 37.96
CA HIS A 50 -27.32 -13.52 38.32
C HIS A 50 -26.74 -13.32 39.72
N ASN A 51 -26.79 -12.09 40.26
CA ASN A 51 -26.18 -11.76 41.55
C ASN A 51 -27.07 -12.15 42.75
N ASP A 52 -28.40 -12.01 42.64
CA ASP A 52 -29.35 -12.31 43.71
C ASP A 52 -30.04 -13.66 43.44
N LYS A 53 -29.45 -14.77 43.93
CA LYS A 53 -29.96 -16.12 43.64
C LYS A 53 -31.38 -16.37 44.17
N ALA A 54 -31.80 -15.67 45.22
CA ALA A 54 -33.09 -15.90 45.88
C ALA A 54 -34.22 -15.07 45.27
N ASN A 55 -33.95 -13.80 44.94
CA ASN A 55 -34.98 -12.86 44.49
C ASN A 55 -34.72 -12.28 43.10
N GLY A 56 -33.60 -12.60 42.45
CA GLY A 56 -33.15 -12.01 41.20
C GLY A 56 -34.17 -12.03 40.06
N GLU A 57 -34.84 -13.17 39.86
CA GLU A 57 -35.89 -13.31 38.85
C GLU A 57 -37.12 -12.45 39.17
N LYS A 58 -37.55 -12.43 40.44
CA LYS A 58 -38.69 -11.63 40.89
C LYS A 58 -38.41 -10.14 40.72
N VAL A 59 -37.20 -9.71 41.09
CA VAL A 59 -36.74 -8.32 40.95
C VAL A 59 -36.65 -7.94 39.47
N TYR A 60 -36.05 -8.79 38.63
CA TYR A 60 -35.95 -8.56 37.19
C TYR A 60 -37.33 -8.44 36.52
N ASN A 61 -38.25 -9.37 36.82
CA ASN A 61 -39.61 -9.35 36.29
C ASN A 61 -40.39 -8.11 36.75
N SER A 62 -40.34 -7.81 38.05
CA SER A 62 -41.03 -6.64 38.61
C SER A 62 -40.48 -5.34 38.03
N LEU A 63 -39.16 -5.23 37.86
CA LEU A 63 -38.55 -4.04 37.28
C LEU A 63 -38.98 -3.84 35.82
N PHE A 64 -38.94 -4.90 35.00
CA PHE A 64 -39.37 -4.82 33.60
C PHE A 64 -40.83 -4.34 33.51
N HIS A 65 -41.75 -4.93 34.27
CA HIS A 65 -43.16 -4.50 34.28
C HIS A 65 -43.34 -3.07 34.78
N THR A 66 -42.65 -2.70 35.86
CA THR A 66 -42.76 -1.34 36.42
C THR A 66 -42.27 -0.28 35.41
N ILE A 67 -41.19 -0.57 34.67
CA ILE A 67 -40.70 0.30 33.58
C ILE A 67 -41.74 0.45 32.47
N ILE A 68 -42.33 -0.66 32.00
CA ILE A 68 -43.33 -0.64 30.93
C ILE A 68 -44.59 0.14 31.35
N GLU A 69 -45.08 -0.08 32.57
CA GLU A 69 -46.28 0.57 33.11
C GLU A 69 -46.06 2.05 33.44
N SER A 70 -44.81 2.45 33.71
CA SER A 70 -44.44 3.83 34.06
C SER A 70 -43.76 4.56 32.89
N PHE A 71 -44.05 4.16 31.65
CA PHE A 71 -43.55 4.84 30.46
C PHE A 71 -44.11 6.26 30.35
N GLU A 72 -43.23 7.21 30.04
CA GLU A 72 -43.54 8.62 29.89
C GLU A 72 -43.01 9.08 28.52
N SER A 73 -43.67 10.05 27.88
CA SER A 73 -43.19 10.66 26.63
C SER A 73 -42.94 12.16 26.76
N GLU A 74 -43.18 12.70 27.95
CA GLU A 74 -43.03 14.11 28.30
C GLU A 74 -42.32 14.22 29.65
N GLY A 75 -41.72 15.38 29.90
CA GLY A 75 -40.99 15.64 31.14
C GLY A 75 -39.92 16.70 30.99
N ASP A 76 -39.36 17.07 32.14
CA ASP A 76 -38.30 18.05 32.33
C ASP A 76 -36.89 17.48 32.05
N ARG A 77 -36.72 16.16 32.11
CA ARG A 77 -35.48 15.47 31.72
C ARG A 77 -35.51 15.07 30.25
N ILE A 78 -34.33 14.97 29.64
CA ILE A 78 -34.14 14.49 28.27
C ILE A 78 -33.16 13.33 28.31
N CYS A 79 -33.54 12.20 27.73
CA CYS A 79 -32.66 11.05 27.62
C CYS A 79 -31.55 11.33 26.62
N GLU A 80 -30.30 11.23 27.07
CA GLU A 80 -29.10 11.51 26.27
C GLU A 80 -28.89 10.49 25.15
N ILE A 81 -29.51 9.31 25.23
CA ILE A 81 -29.38 8.23 24.23
C ILE A 81 -30.48 8.30 23.17
N SER A 82 -31.72 8.54 23.57
CA SER A 82 -32.89 8.44 22.68
C SER A 82 -33.52 9.78 22.32
N GLY A 83 -33.21 10.85 23.06
CA GLY A 83 -33.88 12.14 22.97
C GLY A 83 -35.28 12.18 23.61
N LEU A 84 -35.79 11.06 24.13
CA LEU A 84 -37.11 11.00 24.78
C LEU A 84 -37.13 11.83 26.07
N ARG A 85 -38.25 12.50 26.32
CA ARG A 85 -38.49 13.24 27.56
C ARG A 85 -39.13 12.36 28.63
N PHE A 86 -38.75 12.58 29.87
CA PHE A 86 -39.28 11.85 31.03
C PHE A 86 -39.13 12.69 32.30
N THR A 87 -39.86 12.35 33.35
CA THR A 87 -39.77 12.98 34.67
C THR A 87 -39.28 11.99 35.72
N THR A 88 -39.74 10.73 35.67
CA THR A 88 -39.41 9.72 36.68
C THR A 88 -38.07 9.04 36.40
N PRO A 89 -37.04 9.22 37.24
CA PRO A 89 -35.73 8.61 37.02
C PRO A 89 -35.71 7.10 37.33
N PHE A 90 -34.69 6.40 36.84
CA PHE A 90 -34.56 4.95 36.98
C PHE A 90 -34.55 4.49 38.44
N GLU A 91 -33.88 5.24 39.32
CA GLU A 91 -33.77 4.96 40.75
C GLU A 91 -35.16 4.82 41.40
N SER A 92 -36.06 5.77 41.12
CA SER A 92 -37.42 5.76 41.67
C SER A 92 -38.26 4.59 41.15
N ILE A 93 -38.12 4.25 39.87
CA ILE A 93 -38.78 3.07 39.29
C ILE A 93 -38.23 1.77 39.91
N TYR A 94 -36.92 1.70 40.14
CA TYR A 94 -36.32 0.51 40.71
C TYR A 94 -36.69 0.33 42.19
N GLU A 95 -36.74 1.40 42.98
CA GLU A 95 -37.27 1.36 44.35
C GLU A 95 -38.72 0.85 44.40
N LYS A 96 -39.58 1.34 43.50
CA LYS A 96 -40.98 0.88 43.37
C LYS A 96 -41.03 -0.62 43.04
N ALA A 97 -40.20 -1.08 42.11
CA ALA A 97 -40.11 -2.50 41.76
C ALA A 97 -39.64 -3.37 42.94
N LEU A 98 -38.67 -2.91 43.74
CA LEU A 98 -38.22 -3.63 44.93
C LEU A 98 -39.32 -3.72 46.01
N LYS A 99 -40.09 -2.64 46.22
CA LYS A 99 -41.25 -2.64 47.13
C LYS A 99 -42.31 -3.65 46.69
N ASN A 100 -42.61 -3.73 45.38
CA ASN A 100 -43.57 -4.69 44.82
C ASN A 100 -43.17 -6.16 45.07
N VAL A 101 -41.87 -6.44 45.20
CA VAL A 101 -41.33 -7.79 45.49
C VAL A 101 -41.22 -8.07 47.00
N GLY A 102 -41.55 -7.09 47.85
CA GLY A 102 -41.60 -7.23 49.31
C GLY A 102 -40.33 -6.79 50.06
N PHE A 103 -39.43 -6.03 49.43
CA PHE A 103 -38.28 -5.46 50.13
C PHE A 103 -38.70 -4.31 51.06
N THR A 104 -38.16 -4.29 52.28
CA THR A 104 -38.39 -3.18 53.23
C THR A 104 -37.58 -1.94 52.84
N GLU A 105 -37.99 -0.75 53.30
CA GLU A 105 -37.22 0.49 53.04
C GLU A 105 -35.77 0.41 53.53
N LYS A 106 -35.53 -0.33 54.62
CA LYS A 106 -34.19 -0.54 55.18
C LYS A 106 -33.32 -1.42 54.28
N ASP A 107 -33.92 -2.39 53.57
CA ASP A 107 -33.20 -3.27 52.64
C ASP A 107 -32.96 -2.59 51.30
N ILE A 108 -33.90 -1.76 50.85
CA ILE A 108 -33.76 -0.96 49.63
C ILE A 108 -32.58 0.01 49.76
N LYS A 109 -32.44 0.71 50.89
CA LYS A 109 -31.31 1.62 51.15
C LYS A 109 -29.92 0.97 51.11
N LYS A 110 -29.84 -0.36 51.17
CA LYS A 110 -28.57 -1.12 51.08
C LYS A 110 -28.26 -1.57 49.66
N LYS A 111 -29.19 -1.42 48.71
CA LYS A 111 -29.00 -1.79 47.30
C LYS A 111 -28.58 -0.56 46.50
N ASP A 112 -27.72 -0.78 45.51
CA ASP A 112 -27.45 0.21 44.48
C ASP A 112 -28.65 0.27 43.53
N THR A 113 -29.41 1.36 43.61
CA THR A 113 -30.59 1.62 42.77
C THR A 113 -30.26 2.46 41.54
N THR A 114 -29.00 2.87 41.37
CA THR A 114 -28.58 3.68 40.23
C THR A 114 -28.54 2.88 38.93
N ILE A 115 -28.65 3.58 37.80
CA ILE A 115 -28.37 2.95 36.50
C ILE A 115 -26.86 2.73 36.35
N ASN A 116 -26.45 1.48 36.20
CA ASN A 116 -25.04 1.10 36.09
C ASN A 116 -24.83 0.08 34.95
N ARG A 117 -23.59 -0.34 34.72
CA ARG A 117 -23.21 -1.32 33.69
C ARG A 117 -23.99 -2.65 33.74
N GLY A 118 -24.62 -2.96 34.88
CA GLY A 118 -25.50 -4.12 35.06
C GLY A 118 -26.85 -4.00 34.36
N TRP A 119 -27.23 -2.79 33.96
CA TRP A 119 -28.53 -2.46 33.37
C TRP A 119 -28.43 -1.90 31.97
N PHE A 120 -27.38 -1.11 31.72
CA PHE A 120 -27.14 -0.47 30.45
C PHE A 120 -25.67 -0.71 30.07
N PRO A 121 -25.35 -1.26 28.89
CA PRO A 121 -23.97 -1.53 28.49
C PRO A 121 -23.22 -0.22 28.20
N LEU A 122 -21.89 -0.21 28.35
CA LEU A 122 -21.00 0.94 28.06
C LEU A 122 -21.18 2.19 28.94
N ILE A 123 -22.17 2.26 29.84
CA ILE A 123 -22.18 3.30 30.86
C ILE A 123 -21.17 2.94 31.95
N GLY A 124 -20.27 3.88 32.24
CA GLY A 124 -19.25 3.68 33.26
C GLY A 124 -19.85 3.43 34.64
N GLY A 125 -19.02 2.94 35.56
CA GLY A 125 -19.36 2.94 36.98
C GLY A 125 -18.99 4.28 37.60
N LEU A 126 -19.91 4.94 38.30
CA LEU A 126 -19.60 6.07 39.18
C LEU A 126 -18.66 5.56 40.30
N GLY A 127 -17.35 5.57 40.03
CA GLY A 127 -16.31 5.09 40.92
C GLY A 127 -15.02 4.61 40.24
N SER A 128 -15.10 3.87 39.11
CA SER A 128 -13.91 3.35 38.41
C SER A 128 -13.44 4.25 37.25
N ASP A 129 -14.38 4.83 36.50
CA ASP A 129 -14.06 5.63 35.31
C ASP A 129 -13.81 7.12 35.63
N ALA A 130 -14.11 7.53 36.87
CA ALA A 130 -13.75 8.84 37.41
C ALA A 130 -12.23 9.09 37.47
N GLN A 131 -11.40 8.04 37.27
CA GLN A 131 -9.94 8.16 37.24
C GLN A 131 -9.33 8.30 35.84
N ALA A 132 -10.12 8.18 34.75
CA ALA A 132 -9.57 8.16 33.39
C ALA A 132 -9.97 9.35 32.50
N LEU A 133 -11.07 10.07 32.78
CA LEU A 133 -11.49 11.21 31.95
C LEU A 133 -12.03 12.40 32.79
N PRO A 134 -11.57 13.64 32.55
CA PRO A 134 -12.07 14.85 33.24
C PRO A 134 -13.53 15.23 32.94
N GLN A 135 -14.23 14.50 32.07
CA GLN A 135 -15.58 14.82 31.58
C GLN A 135 -16.74 14.06 32.26
N ALA A 136 -16.50 13.07 33.13
CA ALA A 136 -17.57 12.39 33.87
C ALA A 136 -18.07 13.22 35.08
N LYS A 137 -18.45 14.48 34.88
CA LYS A 137 -18.95 15.37 35.94
C LYS A 137 -20.43 15.13 36.32
N PHE A 138 -21.19 14.39 35.51
CA PHE A 138 -22.63 14.19 35.70
C PHE A 138 -23.04 12.75 35.37
N ALA A 139 -24.08 12.25 36.06
CA ALA A 139 -24.72 10.99 35.71
C ALA A 139 -25.48 11.17 34.39
N ILE A 140 -25.33 10.23 33.44
CA ILE A 140 -26.00 10.27 32.14
C ILE A 140 -27.50 10.08 32.36
N GLU A 141 -28.32 11.01 31.87
CA GLU A 141 -29.78 10.90 31.95
C GLU A 141 -30.29 9.88 30.93
N ILE A 142 -30.77 8.72 31.40
CA ILE A 142 -31.27 7.63 30.55
C ILE A 142 -32.73 7.34 30.90
N HIS A 143 -33.60 7.41 29.89
CA HIS A 143 -35.00 7.03 30.05
C HIS A 143 -35.08 5.54 30.44
N PRO A 144 -35.83 5.19 31.50
CA PRO A 144 -35.96 3.79 31.96
C PRO A 144 -36.43 2.80 30.88
N ILE A 145 -37.22 3.22 29.89
CA ILE A 145 -37.66 2.35 28.79
C ILE A 145 -36.49 1.78 27.98
N CYS A 146 -35.38 2.52 27.86
CA CYS A 146 -34.18 2.05 27.18
C CYS A 146 -33.59 0.82 27.87
N VAL A 147 -33.70 0.72 29.20
CA VAL A 147 -33.25 -0.47 29.96
C VAL A 147 -34.08 -1.69 29.56
N ALA A 148 -35.40 -1.55 29.42
CA ALA A 148 -36.28 -2.64 28.98
C ALA A 148 -36.02 -3.04 27.52
N ILE A 149 -35.82 -2.07 26.62
CA ILE A 149 -35.51 -2.32 25.20
C ILE A 149 -34.21 -3.12 25.05
N LEU A 150 -33.16 -2.77 25.80
CA LEU A 150 -31.87 -3.45 25.71
C LEU A 150 -31.92 -4.91 26.15
N GLN A 151 -32.91 -5.32 26.94
CA GLN A 151 -33.06 -6.71 27.37
C GLN A 151 -33.30 -7.69 26.22
N PHE A 152 -33.70 -7.20 25.04
CA PHE A 152 -33.87 -8.01 23.83
C PHE A 152 -32.58 -8.20 23.04
N LEU A 153 -31.55 -7.37 23.27
CA LEU A 153 -30.28 -7.40 22.52
C LEU A 153 -29.59 -8.78 22.51
N PRO A 154 -29.56 -9.56 23.61
CA PRO A 154 -28.99 -10.92 23.61
C PRO A 154 -29.54 -11.85 22.52
N LEU A 155 -30.78 -11.64 22.07
CA LEU A 155 -31.47 -12.49 21.08
C LEU A 155 -30.99 -12.26 19.64
N SER A 156 -30.14 -11.27 19.37
CA SER A 156 -29.49 -11.08 18.07
C SER A 156 -27.96 -11.03 18.16
N SER A 157 -27.40 -11.30 19.34
CA SER A 157 -25.97 -11.15 19.61
C SER A 157 -25.16 -12.35 19.13
N LEU A 158 -24.19 -12.09 18.25
CA LEU A 158 -23.15 -13.04 17.84
C LEU A 158 -21.80 -12.62 18.44
N LEU A 159 -20.74 -13.43 18.28
CA LEU A 159 -19.38 -13.00 18.64
C LEU A 159 -18.52 -12.61 17.45
N PHE A 160 -17.76 -11.54 17.60
CA PHE A 160 -16.69 -11.13 16.71
C PHE A 160 -15.46 -10.78 17.56
N LYS A 161 -14.28 -11.33 17.21
CA LYS A 161 -13.04 -11.18 17.99
C LYS A 161 -13.22 -11.49 19.49
N GLY A 162 -14.05 -12.49 19.81
CA GLY A 162 -14.33 -12.91 21.20
C GLY A 162 -15.27 -11.99 21.99
N ARG A 163 -15.81 -10.94 21.37
CA ARG A 163 -16.70 -9.93 21.97
C ARG A 163 -18.07 -9.93 21.29
N ILE A 164 -19.07 -9.28 21.89
CA ILE A 164 -20.42 -9.18 21.31
C ILE A 164 -20.35 -8.34 20.03
N LEU A 165 -20.89 -8.88 18.94
CA LEU A 165 -21.00 -8.19 17.66
C LEU A 165 -22.32 -7.42 17.59
N LEU A 166 -22.23 -6.10 17.44
CA LEU A 166 -23.31 -5.25 16.95
C LEU A 166 -22.96 -4.75 15.55
N ILE A 167 -23.99 -4.49 14.75
CA ILE A 167 -23.83 -4.15 13.33
C ILE A 167 -24.68 -2.94 13.03
N ASP A 168 -24.09 -1.99 12.32
CA ASP A 168 -24.80 -0.91 11.67
C ASP A 168 -24.28 -0.71 10.24
N SER A 169 -25.06 0.03 9.48
CA SER A 169 -24.77 0.45 8.11
C SER A 169 -25.54 1.74 7.86
N SER A 170 -25.04 2.57 6.95
CA SER A 170 -25.85 3.64 6.36
C SER A 170 -27.14 3.13 5.71
N ASN A 171 -27.16 1.87 5.29
CA ASN A 171 -28.35 1.20 4.77
C ASN A 171 -29.16 0.53 5.88
N PHE A 172 -30.26 1.17 6.29
CA PHE A 172 -31.15 0.68 7.35
C PHE A 172 -31.87 -0.63 6.97
N GLU A 173 -32.28 -0.81 5.71
CA GLU A 173 -32.95 -2.04 5.25
C GLU A 173 -32.02 -3.25 5.26
N PHE A 174 -30.78 -3.04 4.82
CA PHE A 174 -29.71 -4.02 4.92
C PHE A 174 -29.44 -4.38 6.38
N THR A 175 -29.27 -3.39 7.26
CA THR A 175 -29.02 -3.60 8.69
C THR A 175 -30.16 -4.40 9.34
N ARG A 176 -31.42 -4.04 9.04
CA ARG A 176 -32.60 -4.76 9.55
C ARG A 176 -32.57 -6.23 9.15
N SER A 177 -32.25 -6.49 7.88
CA SER A 177 -32.17 -7.86 7.33
C SER A 177 -31.04 -8.67 7.95
N PHE A 178 -29.90 -8.02 8.18
CA PHE A 178 -28.74 -8.63 8.81
C PHE A 178 -29.06 -9.05 10.25
N ILE A 179 -29.66 -8.15 11.03
CA ILE A 179 -30.07 -8.39 12.41
C ILE A 179 -31.17 -9.45 12.46
N ALA A 180 -32.17 -9.41 11.58
CA ALA A 180 -33.20 -10.44 11.50
C ALA A 180 -32.61 -11.84 11.22
N SER A 181 -31.58 -11.91 10.36
CA SER A 181 -30.85 -13.15 10.15
C SER A 181 -30.03 -13.57 11.38
N ASN A 182 -29.51 -12.64 12.19
CA ASN A 182 -28.86 -12.99 13.47
C ASN A 182 -29.88 -13.56 14.47
N VAL A 183 -31.07 -12.95 14.57
CA VAL A 183 -32.16 -13.44 15.45
C VAL A 183 -32.50 -14.89 15.12
N LYS A 184 -32.73 -15.21 13.84
CA LYS A 184 -33.01 -16.59 13.40
C LYS A 184 -31.90 -17.59 13.77
N LEU A 185 -30.63 -17.17 13.70
CA LEU A 185 -29.50 -18.02 14.10
C LEU A 185 -29.50 -18.29 15.61
N VAL A 186 -29.75 -17.26 16.42
CA VAL A 186 -29.83 -17.38 17.88
C VAL A 186 -31.04 -18.23 18.28
N GLU A 187 -32.21 -18.01 17.68
CA GLU A 187 -33.42 -18.83 17.88
C GLU A 187 -33.17 -20.30 17.58
N LYS A 188 -32.53 -20.61 16.45
CA LYS A 188 -32.14 -21.98 16.10
C LYS A 188 -31.22 -22.58 17.18
N ARG A 189 -30.25 -21.81 17.67
CA ARG A 189 -29.35 -22.24 18.76
C ARG A 189 -30.10 -22.49 20.07
N ILE A 190 -31.07 -21.64 20.40
CA ILE A 190 -31.96 -21.80 21.57
C ILE A 190 -32.74 -23.12 21.45
N GLN A 191 -33.36 -23.38 20.30
CA GLN A 191 -34.17 -24.59 20.05
C GLN A 191 -33.36 -25.89 20.11
N MET A 192 -32.09 -25.85 19.68
CA MET A 192 -31.19 -27.02 19.74
C MET A 192 -30.58 -27.27 21.13
N THR A 193 -30.75 -26.35 22.07
CA THR A 193 -30.15 -26.45 23.42
C THR A 193 -31.22 -26.87 24.43
N SER A 194 -30.93 -27.88 25.25
CA SER A 194 -31.89 -28.37 26.25
C SER A 194 -32.31 -27.25 27.20
N SER A 195 -33.56 -27.30 27.70
CA SER A 195 -34.15 -26.24 28.52
C SER A 195 -33.41 -25.99 29.85
N SER A 196 -32.67 -26.98 30.36
CA SER A 196 -31.86 -26.87 31.58
C SER A 196 -30.46 -26.30 31.34
N ASP A 197 -29.96 -26.32 30.10
CA ASP A 197 -28.57 -25.96 29.80
C ASP A 197 -28.40 -24.47 29.50
N SER A 198 -27.18 -23.98 29.76
CA SER A 198 -26.75 -22.65 29.32
C SER A 198 -26.58 -22.63 27.80
N ILE A 199 -27.06 -21.56 27.17
CA ILE A 199 -26.94 -21.36 25.73
C ILE A 199 -25.63 -20.64 25.43
N ASP A 200 -24.72 -21.34 24.76
CA ASP A 200 -23.43 -20.78 24.33
C ASP A 200 -23.59 -19.72 23.25
N ASN A 201 -22.72 -18.71 23.30
CA ASN A 201 -22.58 -17.73 22.23
C ASN A 201 -22.13 -18.41 20.93
N ILE A 202 -22.57 -17.88 19.80
CA ILE A 202 -22.16 -18.33 18.47
C ILE A 202 -20.82 -17.66 18.13
N LYS A 203 -19.74 -18.45 17.96
CA LYS A 203 -18.34 -17.94 17.96
C LYS A 203 -17.55 -18.17 16.67
N ASP A 204 -18.11 -18.84 15.68
CA ASP A 204 -17.32 -19.46 14.60
C ASP A 204 -17.22 -18.62 13.32
N PHE A 205 -17.41 -17.30 13.41
CA PHE A 205 -17.38 -16.42 12.24
C PHE A 205 -16.15 -15.52 12.24
N ALA A 206 -15.20 -15.84 11.35
CA ALA A 206 -14.22 -14.88 10.88
C ALA A 206 -14.91 -13.73 10.11
N LYS A 207 -14.22 -12.58 9.96
CA LYS A 207 -14.72 -11.41 9.22
C LYS A 207 -15.33 -11.79 7.86
N GLY A 208 -14.66 -12.65 7.10
CA GLY A 208 -15.13 -13.08 5.79
C GLY A 208 -16.47 -13.82 5.81
N ASN A 209 -16.82 -14.53 6.89
CA ASN A 209 -18.14 -15.15 7.04
C ASN A 209 -19.25 -14.10 7.21
N TYR A 210 -18.99 -13.04 7.97
CA TYR A 210 -19.92 -11.92 8.10
C TYR A 210 -20.09 -11.16 6.78
N LEU A 211 -19.01 -11.02 6.00
CA LEU A 211 -19.08 -10.46 4.64
C LEU A 211 -19.87 -11.35 3.68
N LEU A 212 -19.69 -12.67 3.73
CA LEU A 212 -20.49 -13.61 2.93
C LEU A 212 -21.98 -13.48 3.21
N LYS A 213 -22.33 -13.34 4.49
CA LYS A 213 -23.70 -13.07 4.92
C LYS A 213 -24.19 -11.70 4.41
N ALA A 214 -23.37 -10.66 4.51
CA ALA A 214 -23.70 -9.33 4.01
C ALA A 214 -24.00 -9.36 2.49
N ILE A 215 -23.10 -9.97 1.71
CA ILE A 215 -23.22 -10.11 0.26
C ILE A 215 -24.51 -10.83 -0.11
N LYS A 216 -24.82 -11.95 0.57
CA LYS A 216 -26.05 -12.69 0.32
C LYS A 216 -27.31 -11.84 0.54
N ILE A 217 -27.35 -11.04 1.61
CA ILE A 217 -28.50 -10.17 1.91
C ILE A 217 -28.67 -9.09 0.84
N LEU A 218 -27.56 -8.50 0.37
CA LEU A 218 -27.58 -7.46 -0.65
C LEU A 218 -28.03 -8.02 -2.02
N GLU A 219 -27.61 -9.24 -2.35
CA GLU A 219 -28.07 -9.95 -3.57
C GLU A 219 -29.55 -10.33 -3.50
N ASP A 220 -30.00 -10.95 -2.40
CA ASP A 220 -31.37 -11.48 -2.25
C ASP A 220 -32.46 -10.40 -2.33
N LYS A 221 -32.11 -9.14 -2.05
CA LYS A 221 -33.06 -8.03 -1.99
C LYS A 221 -33.04 -7.09 -3.21
N GLU A 222 -32.21 -7.38 -4.22
CA GLU A 222 -31.96 -6.45 -5.34
C GLU A 222 -31.80 -5.00 -4.83
N ILE A 223 -31.11 -4.81 -3.69
CA ILE A 223 -30.96 -3.48 -3.11
C ILE A 223 -30.06 -2.69 -4.07
N GLU A 224 -30.68 -1.86 -4.90
CA GLU A 224 -30.03 -0.89 -5.80
C GLU A 224 -29.32 0.24 -5.05
N ASP A 225 -28.94 0.05 -3.78
CA ASP A 225 -28.22 1.09 -3.06
C ASP A 225 -26.78 1.19 -3.56
N GLU A 226 -26.43 2.36 -4.07
CA GLU A 226 -25.07 2.71 -4.43
C GLU A 226 -24.12 2.68 -3.23
N TYR A 227 -24.64 2.68 -1.99
CA TYR A 227 -23.83 2.84 -0.78
C TYR A 227 -24.32 1.97 0.38
N SER A 228 -23.48 1.02 0.82
CA SER A 228 -23.71 0.19 2.01
C SER A 228 -22.40 -0.08 2.73
N ASP A 229 -21.89 0.92 3.46
CA ASP A 229 -20.80 0.67 4.41
C ASP A 229 -21.30 -0.16 5.59
N LEU A 230 -20.43 -0.99 6.16
CA LEU A 230 -20.81 -1.92 7.22
C LEU A 230 -19.82 -1.75 8.37
N ASN A 231 -20.30 -1.44 9.57
CA ASN A 231 -19.42 -1.43 10.75
C ASN A 231 -19.70 -2.63 11.66
N PHE A 232 -18.63 -3.30 12.04
CA PHE A 232 -18.63 -4.34 13.05
C PHE A 232 -18.21 -3.72 14.37
N TRP A 233 -19.18 -3.56 15.27
CA TRP A 233 -18.96 -3.11 16.63
C TRP A 233 -18.68 -4.32 17.51
N SER A 234 -17.47 -4.39 18.05
CA SER A 234 -16.96 -5.46 18.90
C SER A 234 -16.94 -5.01 20.35
N PHE A 235 -17.95 -5.41 21.11
CA PHE A 235 -18.26 -4.90 22.44
C PHE A 235 -18.04 -5.93 23.56
N SER A 236 -17.42 -5.52 24.67
CA SER A 236 -17.37 -6.29 25.92
C SER A 236 -17.65 -5.40 27.13
N ASN A 237 -18.60 -5.84 27.98
CA ASN A 237 -18.82 -5.30 29.32
C ASN A 237 -18.21 -6.19 30.42
N SER A 238 -17.41 -7.19 30.04
CA SER A 238 -16.82 -8.17 30.96
C SER A 238 -15.40 -7.77 31.39
N GLY A 239 -15.00 -8.13 32.62
CA GLY A 239 -13.66 -7.85 33.16
C GLY A 239 -13.56 -6.53 33.93
N THR A 240 -12.43 -5.83 33.77
CA THR A 240 -12.08 -4.60 34.52
C THR A 240 -12.73 -3.32 33.99
N GLY A 241 -13.34 -3.34 32.80
CA GLY A 241 -13.98 -2.16 32.20
C GLY A 241 -14.76 -2.48 30.93
N ALA A 242 -15.57 -1.51 30.50
CA ALA A 242 -16.29 -1.55 29.23
C ALA A 242 -15.32 -1.26 28.06
N SER A 243 -15.41 -2.00 26.96
CA SER A 243 -14.59 -1.78 25.75
C SER A 243 -15.42 -1.97 24.49
N CYS A 244 -15.16 -1.11 23.49
CA CYS A 244 -15.80 -1.17 22.19
C CYS A 244 -14.77 -0.88 21.10
N GLU A 245 -14.71 -1.72 20.08
CA GLU A 245 -13.90 -1.52 18.88
C GLU A 245 -14.81 -1.50 17.66
N ILE A 246 -14.55 -0.59 16.72
CA ILE A 246 -15.31 -0.48 15.48
C ILE A 246 -14.39 -0.89 14.34
N GLU A 247 -14.80 -1.90 13.59
CA GLU A 247 -14.14 -2.28 12.35
C GLU A 247 -15.04 -1.96 11.17
N ARG A 248 -14.66 -0.92 10.42
CA ARG A 248 -15.39 -0.47 9.23
C ARG A 248 -15.03 -1.34 8.03
N VAL A 249 -16.04 -1.68 7.24
CA VAL A 249 -15.93 -2.30 5.92
C VAL A 249 -16.46 -1.28 4.91
N PRO A 250 -15.60 -0.71 4.05
CA PRO A 250 -16.06 0.27 3.09
C PRO A 250 -16.94 -0.35 2.01
N ASN A 251 -17.89 0.44 1.51
CA ASN A 251 -18.77 0.05 0.41
C ASN A 251 -17.99 -0.38 -0.85
N SER A 252 -16.83 0.22 -1.11
CA SER A 252 -15.95 -0.15 -2.24
C SER A 252 -15.53 -1.62 -2.17
N LEU A 253 -15.14 -2.11 -0.99
CA LEU A 253 -14.76 -3.50 -0.76
C LEU A 253 -15.97 -4.43 -0.94
N ILE A 254 -17.14 -4.08 -0.40
CA ILE A 254 -18.37 -4.88 -0.57
C ILE A 254 -18.73 -5.01 -2.05
N LYS A 255 -18.66 -3.93 -2.83
CA LYS A 255 -18.89 -3.95 -4.28
C LYS A 255 -17.89 -4.84 -5.03
N LYS A 256 -16.60 -4.79 -4.68
CA LYS A 256 -15.58 -5.70 -5.26
C LYS A 256 -15.96 -7.16 -4.99
N LEU A 257 -16.33 -7.48 -3.76
CA LEU A 257 -16.70 -8.85 -3.38
C LEU A 257 -17.98 -9.33 -4.08
N ILE A 258 -18.98 -8.45 -4.27
CA ILE A 258 -20.19 -8.76 -5.04
C ILE A 258 -19.83 -9.09 -6.51
N ARG A 259 -19.04 -8.24 -7.18
CA ARG A 259 -18.63 -8.48 -8.58
C ARG A 259 -17.81 -9.77 -8.75
N LEU A 260 -16.90 -10.04 -7.82
CA LEU A 260 -16.17 -11.32 -7.80
C LEU A 260 -17.14 -12.50 -7.62
N LYS A 261 -18.12 -12.38 -6.73
CA LYS A 261 -19.09 -13.46 -6.48
C LYS A 261 -20.03 -13.71 -7.66
N GLN A 262 -20.44 -12.66 -8.37
CA GLN A 262 -21.29 -12.72 -9.56
C GLN A 262 -20.60 -13.39 -10.75
N THR A 263 -19.26 -13.47 -10.73
CA THR A 263 -18.50 -14.23 -11.73
C THR A 263 -18.64 -15.73 -11.46
N SER A 264 -19.59 -16.38 -12.16
CA SER A 264 -20.03 -17.76 -11.91
C SER A 264 -18.92 -18.81 -11.80
N LYS A 265 -17.81 -18.62 -12.54
CA LYS A 265 -16.66 -19.54 -12.54
C LYS A 265 -15.87 -19.54 -11.23
N ILE A 266 -15.99 -18.49 -10.40
CA ILE A 266 -15.11 -18.26 -9.23
C ILE A 266 -15.87 -18.13 -7.90
N THR A 267 -17.21 -18.16 -7.94
CA THR A 267 -18.08 -17.98 -6.76
C THR A 267 -17.69 -18.91 -5.60
N ASN A 268 -17.52 -20.21 -5.86
CA ASN A 268 -17.17 -21.19 -4.83
C ASN A 268 -15.76 -20.98 -4.27
N GLU A 269 -14.82 -20.55 -5.11
CA GLU A 269 -13.45 -20.24 -4.70
C GLU A 269 -13.42 -19.01 -3.77
N LEU A 270 -14.16 -17.96 -4.12
CA LEU A 270 -14.33 -16.78 -3.25
C LEU A 270 -14.97 -17.15 -1.89
N ILE A 271 -16.02 -17.97 -1.89
CA ILE A 271 -16.66 -18.43 -0.65
C ILE A 271 -15.66 -19.20 0.22
N ASN A 272 -14.86 -20.08 -0.38
CA ASN A 272 -13.84 -20.83 0.33
C ASN A 272 -12.75 -19.92 0.91
N ILE A 273 -12.32 -18.88 0.17
CA ILE A 273 -11.34 -17.89 0.65
C ILE A 273 -11.89 -17.10 1.83
N LEU A 274 -13.12 -16.59 1.73
CA LEU A 274 -13.76 -15.78 2.78
C LEU A 274 -14.15 -16.59 4.02
N SER A 275 -14.45 -17.88 3.87
CA SER A 275 -14.82 -18.76 4.99
C SER A 275 -13.63 -19.18 5.87
N LYS A 276 -12.41 -19.11 5.32
CA LYS A 276 -11.15 -19.41 6.02
C LYS A 276 -10.54 -18.14 6.62
N ASP A 277 -9.31 -18.20 7.15
CA ASP A 277 -8.57 -17.04 7.63
C ASP A 277 -8.31 -16.02 6.49
N SER A 278 -9.30 -15.16 6.27
CA SER A 278 -9.42 -14.28 5.10
C SER A 278 -8.95 -12.86 5.35
N HIS A 279 -8.34 -12.58 6.52
CA HIS A 279 -8.02 -11.22 6.94
C HIS A 279 -7.11 -10.51 5.92
N ARG A 280 -6.02 -11.17 5.51
CA ARG A 280 -5.08 -10.63 4.51
C ARG A 280 -5.70 -10.47 3.13
N PHE A 281 -6.53 -11.42 2.69
CA PHE A 281 -7.24 -11.31 1.42
C PHE A 281 -8.12 -10.05 1.38
N ILE A 282 -8.87 -9.81 2.46
CA ILE A 282 -9.76 -8.66 2.56
C ILE A 282 -8.95 -7.35 2.55
N GLU A 283 -7.85 -7.29 3.30
CA GLU A 283 -6.97 -6.13 3.37
C GLU A 283 -6.29 -5.82 2.02
N ASP A 284 -5.73 -6.83 1.35
CA ASP A 284 -5.07 -6.66 0.06
C ASP A 284 -6.09 -6.23 -1.03
N LEU A 285 -7.28 -6.84 -1.03
CA LEU A 285 -8.35 -6.47 -1.97
C LEU A 285 -8.85 -5.05 -1.73
N GLU A 286 -8.99 -4.63 -0.47
CA GLU A 286 -9.39 -3.26 -0.10
C GLU A 286 -8.37 -2.24 -0.62
N ASN A 287 -7.08 -2.51 -0.42
CA ASN A 287 -5.96 -1.61 -0.75
C ASN A 287 -5.46 -1.69 -2.20
N ASN A 288 -6.15 -2.42 -3.09
CA ASN A 288 -5.72 -2.68 -4.47
C ASN A 288 -4.31 -3.32 -4.57
N GLN A 289 -3.99 -4.23 -3.65
CA GLN A 289 -2.70 -4.91 -3.59
C GLN A 289 -2.80 -6.35 -4.07
N ASP A 290 -1.66 -6.93 -4.46
CA ASP A 290 -1.55 -8.34 -4.82
C ASP A 290 -1.59 -9.22 -3.56
N TRP A 291 -2.60 -10.08 -3.45
CA TRP A 291 -2.67 -11.07 -2.38
C TRP A 291 -1.70 -12.24 -2.60
N TYR A 292 -0.90 -12.58 -1.61
CA TYR A 292 0.18 -13.57 -1.75
C TYR A 292 -0.30 -15.00 -2.06
N LEU A 293 -1.55 -15.36 -1.70
CA LEU A 293 -2.13 -16.67 -2.01
C LEU A 293 -2.80 -16.71 -3.39
N LEU A 294 -2.65 -15.68 -4.23
CA LEU A 294 -2.98 -15.83 -5.65
C LEU A 294 -2.06 -16.85 -6.34
N TYR A 295 -0.82 -16.99 -5.86
CA TYR A 295 0.22 -17.74 -6.54
C TYR A 295 0.48 -19.11 -5.91
N PRO A 296 0.96 -20.09 -6.70
CA PRO A 296 1.57 -21.29 -6.17
C PRO A 296 2.70 -20.93 -5.19
N ALA A 297 2.73 -21.65 -4.09
CA ALA A 297 3.68 -21.42 -3.02
C ALA A 297 3.94 -22.72 -2.25
N VAL A 298 5.02 -22.72 -1.49
CA VAL A 298 5.30 -23.77 -0.52
C VAL A 298 5.33 -23.13 0.86
N PHE A 299 4.58 -23.72 1.79
CA PHE A 299 4.50 -23.29 3.19
C PHE A 299 5.14 -24.33 4.12
N GLY A 300 5.61 -23.87 5.29
CA GLY A 300 6.22 -24.73 6.31
C GLY A 300 7.66 -25.11 6.02
N THR A 301 8.28 -25.81 6.98
CA THR A 301 9.67 -26.28 6.90
C THR A 301 9.76 -27.76 7.30
N GLY A 302 10.76 -28.46 6.74
CA GLY A 302 11.01 -29.87 7.06
C GLY A 302 9.81 -30.77 6.74
N LYS A 303 9.33 -31.49 7.76
CA LYS A 303 8.22 -32.46 7.63
C LYS A 303 6.83 -31.82 7.48
N ASN A 304 6.69 -30.53 7.79
CA ASN A 304 5.42 -29.80 7.68
C ASN A 304 5.33 -28.99 6.38
N LYS A 305 6.14 -29.34 5.38
CA LYS A 305 6.15 -28.68 4.08
C LYS A 305 4.84 -29.02 3.34
N GLY A 306 4.01 -28.01 3.12
CA GLY A 306 2.75 -28.12 2.41
C GLY A 306 2.80 -27.31 1.13
N ASP A 307 2.52 -27.96 0.01
CA ASP A 307 2.50 -27.29 -1.27
C ASP A 307 1.10 -26.70 -1.53
N TYR A 308 1.04 -25.46 -2.01
CA TYR A 308 -0.16 -24.73 -2.36
C TYR A 308 -0.20 -24.40 -3.85
N GLU A 309 -1.34 -24.65 -4.48
CA GLU A 309 -1.53 -24.58 -5.94
C GLU A 309 -1.83 -23.17 -6.47
N GLY A 310 -2.02 -22.17 -5.61
CA GLY A 310 -2.57 -20.88 -6.01
C GLY A 310 -4.06 -20.95 -6.34
N VAL A 311 -4.60 -19.83 -6.82
CA VAL A 311 -6.00 -19.73 -7.25
C VAL A 311 -6.21 -20.27 -8.67
N SER A 312 -7.47 -20.36 -9.12
CA SER A 312 -7.78 -20.62 -10.53
C SER A 312 -7.40 -19.44 -11.43
N VAL A 313 -7.18 -19.71 -12.73
CA VAL A 313 -6.90 -18.66 -13.73
C VAL A 313 -8.04 -17.63 -13.77
N ALA A 314 -9.29 -18.09 -13.76
CA ALA A 314 -10.44 -17.19 -13.77
C ALA A 314 -10.49 -16.28 -12.53
N PHE A 315 -10.09 -16.79 -11.37
CA PHE A 315 -10.02 -15.98 -10.15
C PHE A 315 -8.89 -14.96 -10.22
N MET A 316 -7.71 -15.36 -10.70
CA MET A 316 -6.57 -14.45 -10.90
C MET A 316 -6.95 -13.28 -11.80
N GLU A 317 -7.57 -13.55 -12.96
CA GLU A 317 -7.99 -12.52 -13.90
C GLU A 317 -9.04 -11.59 -13.29
N ALA A 318 -10.07 -12.14 -12.65
CA ALA A 318 -11.11 -11.33 -11.99
C ALA A 318 -10.53 -10.47 -10.85
N TYR A 319 -9.59 -11.01 -10.05
CA TYR A 319 -8.93 -10.26 -8.98
C TYR A 319 -8.14 -9.07 -9.54
N TYR A 320 -7.34 -9.29 -10.60
CA TYR A 320 -6.55 -8.25 -11.24
C TYR A 320 -7.40 -7.15 -11.92
N GLN A 321 -8.62 -7.50 -12.37
CA GLN A 321 -9.60 -6.49 -12.78
C GLN A 321 -10.06 -5.62 -11.59
N GLU A 322 -10.38 -6.23 -10.45
CA GLU A 322 -10.86 -5.51 -9.26
C GLU A 322 -9.80 -4.61 -8.62
N ILE A 323 -8.52 -4.99 -8.67
CA ILE A 323 -7.40 -4.15 -8.22
C ILE A 323 -6.87 -3.19 -9.31
N GLN A 324 -7.61 -3.04 -10.42
CA GLN A 324 -7.33 -2.09 -11.50
C GLN A 324 -5.96 -2.29 -12.19
N SER A 325 -5.55 -3.55 -12.35
CA SER A 325 -4.30 -3.88 -13.04
C SER A 325 -4.44 -5.06 -14.03
N PRO A 326 -5.46 -5.05 -14.91
CA PRO A 326 -5.72 -6.18 -15.80
C PRO A 326 -4.58 -6.44 -16.81
N GLN A 327 -3.89 -5.39 -17.26
CA GLN A 327 -2.79 -5.49 -18.22
C GLN A 327 -1.64 -6.35 -17.69
N LYS A 328 -1.42 -6.42 -16.37
CA LYS A 328 -0.42 -7.32 -15.78
C LYS A 328 -0.71 -8.78 -16.12
N THR A 329 -1.97 -9.18 -16.15
CA THR A 329 -2.32 -10.57 -16.52
C THR A 329 -2.08 -10.84 -18.01
N GLU A 330 -2.31 -9.86 -18.87
CA GLU A 330 -2.06 -9.95 -20.31
C GLU A 330 -0.56 -10.11 -20.60
N TYR A 331 0.26 -9.23 -20.02
CA TYR A 331 1.72 -9.33 -20.09
C TYR A 331 2.24 -10.63 -19.51
N ALA A 332 1.74 -11.05 -18.35
CA ALA A 332 2.18 -12.29 -17.73
C ALA A 332 1.85 -13.53 -18.58
N LYS A 333 0.67 -13.59 -19.21
CA LYS A 333 0.30 -14.66 -20.14
C LYS A 333 1.21 -14.70 -21.37
N TYR A 334 1.56 -13.53 -21.91
CA TYR A 334 2.47 -13.41 -23.04
C TYR A 334 3.91 -13.78 -22.67
N ILE A 335 4.41 -13.31 -21.53
CA ILE A 335 5.71 -13.68 -21.00
C ILE A 335 5.77 -15.19 -20.73
N ALA A 336 4.71 -15.80 -20.19
CA ALA A 336 4.63 -17.24 -20.01
C ALA A 336 4.73 -18.00 -21.34
N TYR A 337 4.10 -17.49 -22.41
CA TYR A 337 4.27 -18.00 -23.77
C TYR A 337 5.73 -17.90 -24.25
N LEU A 338 6.39 -16.76 -24.03
CA LEU A 338 7.82 -16.57 -24.37
C LEU A 338 8.73 -17.51 -23.57
N ILE A 339 8.46 -17.72 -22.27
CA ILE A 339 9.17 -18.73 -21.46
C ILE A 339 9.03 -20.09 -22.12
N GLN A 340 7.81 -20.50 -22.48
CA GLN A 340 7.59 -21.81 -23.12
C GLN A 340 8.38 -21.96 -24.43
N LYS A 341 8.51 -20.89 -25.21
CA LYS A 341 9.20 -20.87 -26.51
C LYS A 341 10.74 -20.83 -26.38
N TYR A 342 11.27 -20.05 -25.45
CA TYR A 342 12.70 -19.69 -25.40
C TYR A 342 13.45 -20.15 -24.14
N LYS A 343 12.79 -20.84 -23.19
CA LYS A 343 13.45 -21.36 -21.99
C LYS A 343 14.66 -22.22 -22.33
N SER A 344 15.71 -22.04 -21.54
CA SER A 344 16.89 -22.90 -21.57
C SER A 344 16.63 -24.23 -20.86
N GLY A 345 17.53 -25.20 -21.09
CA GLY A 345 17.52 -26.46 -20.34
C GLY A 345 17.74 -26.25 -18.84
N SER A 346 18.52 -25.24 -18.43
CA SER A 346 18.71 -24.89 -17.00
C SER A 346 17.44 -24.31 -16.39
N PHE A 347 16.74 -23.42 -17.11
CA PHE A 347 15.52 -22.79 -16.62
C PHE A 347 14.41 -23.83 -16.37
N THR A 348 14.31 -24.84 -17.25
CA THR A 348 13.35 -25.94 -17.12
C THR A 348 13.47 -26.71 -15.81
N LYS A 349 14.68 -26.83 -15.23
CA LYS A 349 14.93 -27.64 -14.02
C LYS A 349 14.19 -27.14 -12.78
N TYR A 350 13.90 -25.86 -12.70
CA TYR A 350 13.23 -25.28 -11.53
C TYR A 350 11.92 -24.57 -11.86
N LEU A 351 11.57 -24.35 -13.14
CA LEU A 351 10.24 -23.88 -13.56
C LEU A 351 9.07 -24.73 -13.03
N GLY A 352 9.31 -26.04 -12.81
CA GLY A 352 8.32 -26.95 -12.22
C GLY A 352 8.11 -26.80 -10.71
N LYS A 353 8.97 -26.05 -10.00
CA LYS A 353 8.77 -25.75 -8.57
C LYS A 353 7.63 -24.76 -8.41
N ARG A 354 6.80 -24.93 -7.38
CA ARG A 354 5.67 -24.02 -7.11
C ARG A 354 6.12 -22.62 -6.72
N ASP A 355 7.30 -22.48 -6.14
CA ASP A 355 7.87 -21.21 -5.69
C ASP A 355 9.11 -20.79 -6.51
N ALA A 356 9.24 -21.29 -7.75
CA ALA A 356 10.37 -21.02 -8.64
C ALA A 356 10.70 -19.53 -8.78
N TRP A 357 9.67 -18.68 -8.80
CA TRP A 357 9.77 -17.23 -8.91
C TRP A 357 10.55 -16.55 -7.77
N LYS A 358 10.81 -17.25 -6.66
CA LYS A 358 11.62 -16.73 -5.55
C LYS A 358 13.13 -16.91 -5.76
N GLU A 359 13.55 -17.80 -6.65
CA GLU A 359 14.95 -18.08 -6.91
C GLU A 359 15.58 -16.91 -7.70
N LYS A 360 16.78 -16.47 -7.33
CA LYS A 360 17.46 -15.34 -7.99
C LYS A 360 17.74 -15.63 -9.47
N GLU A 361 17.99 -16.90 -9.78
CA GLU A 361 18.22 -17.43 -11.11
C GLU A 361 17.01 -17.23 -12.03
N PHE A 362 15.78 -17.27 -11.48
CA PHE A 362 14.55 -17.09 -12.25
C PHE A 362 14.53 -15.76 -12.99
N THR A 363 14.89 -14.68 -12.31
CA THR A 363 14.95 -13.34 -12.91
C THR A 363 15.97 -13.29 -14.05
N ASN A 364 17.13 -13.91 -13.87
CA ASN A 364 18.20 -13.91 -14.87
C ASN A 364 17.80 -14.73 -16.11
N ASP A 365 17.24 -15.93 -15.90
CA ASP A 365 16.80 -16.81 -16.99
C ASP A 365 15.59 -16.21 -17.72
N LEU A 366 14.63 -15.58 -17.01
CA LEU A 366 13.55 -14.86 -17.67
C LEU A 366 14.06 -13.66 -18.46
N TYR A 367 15.00 -12.89 -17.91
CA TYR A 367 15.60 -11.78 -18.67
C TYR A 367 16.27 -12.30 -19.97
N ALA A 368 16.96 -13.44 -19.92
CA ALA A 368 17.53 -14.06 -21.11
C ALA A 368 16.46 -14.50 -22.13
N VAL A 369 15.32 -15.02 -21.66
CA VAL A 369 14.14 -15.31 -22.50
C VAL A 369 13.65 -14.05 -23.21
N LEU A 370 13.54 -12.93 -22.49
CA LEU A 370 13.07 -11.66 -23.07
C LEU A 370 14.06 -11.10 -24.09
N VAL A 371 15.37 -11.14 -23.82
CA VAL A 371 16.39 -10.76 -24.81
C VAL A 371 16.27 -11.65 -26.06
N LYS A 372 16.10 -12.96 -25.88
CA LYS A 372 15.95 -13.88 -27.01
C LYS A 372 14.68 -13.62 -27.81
N ALA A 373 13.57 -13.31 -27.15
CA ALA A 373 12.33 -12.89 -27.81
C ALA A 373 12.53 -11.60 -28.59
N THR A 374 13.30 -10.65 -28.05
CA THR A 374 13.65 -9.41 -28.74
C THR A 374 14.48 -9.63 -29.99
N GLU A 375 15.49 -10.50 -29.94
CA GLU A 375 16.27 -10.89 -31.14
C GLU A 375 15.39 -11.44 -32.27
N ASN A 376 14.23 -12.01 -31.95
CA ASN A 376 13.26 -12.55 -32.91
C ASN A 376 12.11 -11.59 -33.24
N GLY A 377 12.13 -10.36 -32.72
CA GLY A 377 11.10 -9.34 -32.96
C GLY A 377 9.77 -9.59 -32.24
N GLU A 378 9.75 -10.42 -31.19
CA GLU A 378 8.55 -10.75 -30.40
C GLU A 378 8.47 -9.99 -29.07
N TRP A 379 9.47 -9.17 -28.76
CA TRP A 379 9.54 -8.31 -27.59
C TRP A 379 10.38 -7.09 -27.90
N ASP A 380 10.11 -5.95 -27.28
CA ASP A 380 10.84 -4.70 -27.52
C ASP A 380 11.03 -3.89 -26.24
N LEU A 381 11.74 -2.75 -26.37
CA LEU A 381 12.00 -1.84 -25.26
C LEU A 381 10.71 -1.29 -24.64
N MET A 382 9.71 -0.94 -25.43
CA MET A 382 8.47 -0.33 -24.94
C MET A 382 7.70 -1.28 -24.03
N HIS A 383 7.56 -2.53 -24.46
CA HIS A 383 6.93 -3.58 -23.66
C HIS A 383 7.76 -3.94 -22.42
N HIS A 384 9.09 -3.84 -22.49
CA HIS A 384 9.95 -4.05 -21.33
C HIS A 384 9.79 -2.95 -20.27
N ILE A 385 9.58 -1.71 -20.69
CA ILE A 385 9.36 -0.58 -19.79
C ILE A 385 8.00 -0.70 -19.07
N GLU A 386 6.96 -1.16 -19.75
CA GLU A 386 5.61 -1.36 -19.17
C GLU A 386 5.57 -2.40 -18.02
N ILE A 387 6.55 -3.31 -17.96
CA ILE A 387 6.63 -4.34 -16.92
C ILE A 387 7.57 -4.00 -15.77
N LEU A 388 8.23 -2.83 -15.81
CA LEU A 388 9.09 -2.39 -14.70
C LEU A 388 8.24 -2.10 -13.45
N ASP A 389 8.79 -2.46 -12.29
CA ASP A 389 8.15 -2.21 -10.99
C ASP A 389 8.04 -0.71 -10.69
N ASP A 390 9.04 0.07 -11.11
CA ASP A 390 9.06 1.54 -11.00
C ASP A 390 9.75 2.16 -12.22
N PRO A 391 9.02 2.48 -13.30
CA PRO A 391 9.58 3.10 -14.49
C PRO A 391 9.90 4.60 -14.31
N MET A 392 9.54 5.19 -13.16
CA MET A 392 9.87 6.58 -12.81
C MET A 392 11.15 6.68 -11.99
N GLN A 393 11.62 5.59 -11.40
CA GLN A 393 12.84 5.56 -10.60
C GLN A 393 14.07 6.00 -11.41
N VAL A 394 14.85 6.89 -10.80
CA VAL A 394 16.14 7.35 -11.31
C VAL A 394 17.19 7.32 -10.19
N PRO A 395 18.41 6.78 -10.44
CA PRO A 395 18.84 6.08 -11.65
C PRO A 395 18.05 4.81 -11.95
N ILE A 396 17.93 4.48 -13.24
CA ILE A 396 17.06 3.40 -13.72
C ILE A 396 17.48 2.03 -13.18
N ARG A 397 16.50 1.28 -12.69
CA ARG A 397 16.63 -0.13 -12.34
C ARG A 397 15.83 -1.01 -13.30
N ASN A 398 16.38 -2.17 -13.65
CA ASN A 398 15.66 -3.19 -14.41
C ASN A 398 15.01 -4.21 -13.46
N THR A 399 14.11 -3.73 -12.62
CA THR A 399 13.36 -4.55 -11.66
C THR A 399 11.94 -4.74 -12.17
N PHE A 400 11.54 -5.99 -12.35
CA PHE A 400 10.19 -6.39 -12.81
C PHE A 400 9.69 -7.58 -11.96
N TYR A 401 9.98 -7.55 -10.66
CA TYR A 401 9.64 -8.62 -9.73
C TYR A 401 8.13 -8.89 -9.68
N ASN A 402 7.32 -7.83 -9.81
CA ASN A 402 5.87 -7.95 -9.74
C ASN A 402 5.30 -8.81 -10.85
N ILE A 403 5.90 -8.81 -12.06
CA ILE A 403 5.42 -9.64 -13.17
C ILE A 403 5.94 -11.08 -13.08
N LEU A 404 7.08 -11.34 -12.39
CA LEU A 404 7.70 -12.68 -12.31
C LEU A 404 6.75 -13.73 -11.77
N LYS A 405 6.13 -13.44 -10.62
CA LYS A 405 5.21 -14.34 -9.92
C LYS A 405 3.95 -14.63 -10.77
N VAL A 406 3.46 -13.63 -11.48
CA VAL A 406 2.27 -13.74 -12.33
C VAL A 406 2.60 -14.54 -13.59
N ALA A 407 3.75 -14.28 -14.22
CA ALA A 407 4.21 -15.03 -15.38
C ALA A 407 4.48 -16.50 -15.03
N HIS A 408 5.09 -16.76 -13.87
CA HIS A 408 5.27 -18.12 -13.37
C HIS A 408 3.93 -18.81 -13.11
N PHE A 409 2.94 -18.12 -12.52
CA PHE A 409 1.59 -18.65 -12.35
C PHE A 409 0.98 -19.12 -13.67
N TYR A 410 1.00 -18.27 -14.71
CA TYR A 410 0.41 -18.60 -16.01
C TYR A 410 1.18 -19.72 -16.73
N TYR A 411 2.50 -19.74 -16.60
CA TYR A 411 3.32 -20.85 -17.10
C TYR A 411 2.98 -22.16 -16.39
N TYR A 412 2.88 -22.14 -15.05
CA TYR A 412 2.57 -23.30 -14.23
C TYR A 412 1.17 -23.87 -14.49
N LYS A 413 0.18 -22.98 -14.67
CA LYS A 413 -1.20 -23.36 -15.03
C LYS A 413 -1.37 -23.67 -16.53
N ASN A 414 -0.31 -23.57 -17.33
CA ASN A 414 -0.33 -23.74 -18.78
C ASN A 414 -1.42 -22.90 -19.48
N SER A 415 -1.62 -21.67 -19.01
CA SER A 415 -2.59 -20.72 -19.56
C SER A 415 -1.84 -19.57 -20.22
N LEU A 416 -1.44 -19.81 -21.47
CA LEU A 416 -0.54 -18.94 -22.22
C LEU A 416 -1.31 -18.11 -23.25
N SER A 417 -0.79 -16.94 -23.62
CA SER A 417 -1.31 -16.14 -24.74
C SER A 417 -0.18 -15.81 -25.70
N SER A 418 -0.37 -16.04 -27.00
CA SER A 418 0.57 -15.59 -28.03
C SER A 418 0.31 -14.14 -28.48
N GLN A 419 -0.69 -13.49 -27.91
CA GLN A 419 -1.03 -12.11 -28.25
C GLN A 419 -0.16 -11.16 -27.42
N LEU A 420 0.67 -10.35 -28.11
CA LEU A 420 1.41 -9.25 -27.49
C LEU A 420 0.39 -8.19 -26.99
N PRO A 421 0.45 -7.79 -25.71
CA PRO A 421 -0.47 -6.79 -25.16
C PRO A 421 -0.34 -5.43 -25.85
N GLN A 422 -1.40 -4.62 -25.81
CA GLN A 422 -1.35 -3.24 -26.30
C GLN A 422 -0.63 -2.34 -25.28
N LEU A 423 0.21 -1.43 -25.79
CA LEU A 423 0.92 -0.44 -24.97
C LEU A 423 -0.07 0.54 -24.31
N SER A 424 0.18 0.91 -23.06
CA SER A 424 -0.73 1.75 -22.27
C SER A 424 -0.45 3.26 -22.39
N SER A 425 0.60 3.65 -23.14
CA SER A 425 0.95 5.04 -23.50
C SER A 425 1.25 5.97 -22.31
N LYS A 426 1.89 5.45 -21.26
CA LYS A 426 2.37 6.30 -20.15
C LYS A 426 3.81 6.75 -20.40
N GLY A 427 4.04 8.06 -20.33
CA GLY A 427 5.39 8.61 -20.28
C GLY A 427 6.14 8.09 -19.04
N SER A 428 7.42 7.80 -19.18
CA SER A 428 8.27 7.34 -18.07
C SER A 428 9.69 7.90 -18.17
N ASN A 429 10.32 8.12 -17.01
CA ASN A 429 11.72 8.55 -16.94
C ASN A 429 12.65 7.51 -17.57
N ALA A 430 12.35 6.22 -17.37
CA ALA A 430 13.08 5.12 -17.98
C ALA A 430 13.10 5.24 -19.52
N LEU A 431 11.96 5.50 -20.15
CA LEU A 431 11.87 5.69 -21.60
C LEU A 431 12.63 6.94 -22.06
N SER A 432 12.43 8.08 -21.39
CA SER A 432 13.08 9.34 -21.77
C SER A 432 14.61 9.24 -21.72
N ILE A 433 15.17 8.66 -20.66
CA ILE A 433 16.62 8.45 -20.51
C ILE A 433 17.13 7.41 -21.52
N CYS A 434 16.38 6.34 -21.78
CA CYS A 434 16.77 5.36 -22.81
C CYS A 434 16.85 6.03 -24.18
N ASN A 435 15.79 6.72 -24.61
CA ASN A 435 15.74 7.41 -25.91
C ASN A 435 16.86 8.45 -26.05
N TRP A 436 17.08 9.24 -24.99
CA TRP A 436 18.17 10.20 -24.93
C TRP A 436 19.53 9.54 -25.13
N LEU A 437 19.86 8.50 -24.36
CA LEU A 437 21.16 7.82 -24.48
C LEU A 437 21.31 7.05 -25.80
N ILE A 438 20.24 6.43 -26.29
CA ILE A 438 20.22 5.74 -27.59
C ILE A 438 20.58 6.73 -28.71
N ALA A 439 19.99 7.93 -28.70
CA ALA A 439 20.31 8.97 -29.69
C ALA A 439 21.82 9.30 -29.72
N TYR A 440 22.44 9.47 -28.54
CA TYR A 440 23.89 9.69 -28.46
C TYR A 440 24.70 8.49 -28.95
N ILE A 441 24.29 7.25 -28.62
CA ILE A 441 25.00 6.04 -29.06
C ILE A 441 24.88 5.86 -30.57
N GLN A 442 23.70 6.03 -31.16
CA GLN A 442 23.46 5.85 -32.60
C GLN A 442 24.26 6.82 -33.47
N GLN A 443 24.58 8.00 -32.92
CA GLN A 443 25.34 9.05 -33.61
C GLN A 443 26.83 9.05 -33.22
N ASP A 444 27.26 8.16 -32.33
CA ASP A 444 28.67 8.06 -31.91
C ASP A 444 29.52 7.32 -32.96
N GLU A 445 30.73 7.83 -33.23
CA GLU A 445 31.68 7.21 -34.17
C GLU A 445 32.05 5.76 -33.80
N ARG A 446 31.89 5.35 -32.53
CA ARG A 446 32.16 4.00 -32.02
C ARG A 446 30.89 3.20 -31.73
N GLN A 447 29.75 3.58 -32.30
CA GLN A 447 28.45 2.93 -32.07
C GLN A 447 28.54 1.41 -32.16
N GLU A 448 29.22 0.86 -33.17
CA GLU A 448 29.29 -0.59 -33.39
C GLU A 448 30.07 -1.32 -32.29
N THR A 449 31.09 -0.68 -31.72
CA THR A 449 31.81 -1.24 -30.57
C THR A 449 30.94 -1.20 -29.31
N ILE A 450 30.22 -0.11 -29.09
CA ILE A 450 29.32 0.04 -27.95
C ILE A 450 28.19 -0.98 -28.03
N LYS A 451 27.52 -1.10 -29.19
CA LYS A 451 26.49 -2.11 -29.46
C LYS A 451 27.03 -3.51 -29.20
N LYS A 452 28.20 -3.86 -29.74
CA LYS A 452 28.83 -5.17 -29.52
C LYS A 452 29.04 -5.47 -28.03
N ASP A 453 29.51 -4.51 -27.25
CA ASP A 453 29.73 -4.70 -25.81
C ASP A 453 28.41 -4.76 -25.01
N ILE A 454 27.38 -4.00 -25.41
CA ILE A 454 26.02 -4.07 -24.82
C ILE A 454 25.33 -5.41 -25.13
N LEU A 455 25.51 -5.96 -26.32
CA LEU A 455 24.93 -7.24 -26.72
C LEU A 455 25.64 -8.44 -26.08
N SER A 456 26.87 -8.25 -25.60
CA SER A 456 27.66 -9.31 -24.98
C SER A 456 27.16 -9.68 -23.59
N ILE A 457 26.80 -10.95 -23.39
CA ILE A 457 26.40 -11.54 -22.10
C ILE A 457 27.43 -11.26 -21.00
N GLN A 458 28.73 -11.26 -21.33
CA GLN A 458 29.81 -11.09 -20.36
C GLN A 458 30.10 -9.62 -20.02
N LYS A 459 29.84 -8.70 -20.95
CA LYS A 459 30.31 -7.32 -20.85
C LYS A 459 29.23 -6.30 -20.54
N TYR A 460 27.97 -6.56 -20.90
CA TYR A 460 26.92 -5.53 -20.88
C TYR A 460 26.79 -4.82 -19.53
N LEU A 461 26.93 -5.53 -18.40
CA LEU A 461 26.89 -4.95 -17.06
C LEU A 461 27.99 -3.91 -16.79
N SER A 462 29.13 -4.02 -17.47
CA SER A 462 30.31 -3.17 -17.27
C SER A 462 30.39 -1.97 -18.20
N VAL A 463 29.58 -1.92 -19.26
CA VAL A 463 29.56 -0.84 -20.26
C VAL A 463 29.39 0.51 -19.57
N ASN A 464 30.20 1.49 -19.97
CA ASN A 464 30.21 2.85 -19.46
C ASN A 464 30.18 3.86 -20.63
N TYR A 465 29.36 4.89 -20.50
CA TYR A 465 29.09 5.90 -21.52
C TYR A 465 29.91 7.18 -21.38
N ASN A 466 30.79 7.30 -20.38
CA ASN A 466 31.63 8.49 -20.20
C ASN A 466 32.39 8.89 -21.48
N ASN A 467 32.88 7.92 -22.27
CA ASN A 467 33.57 8.24 -23.52
C ASN A 467 32.63 8.76 -24.62
N VAL A 468 31.37 8.33 -24.62
CA VAL A 468 30.35 8.88 -25.52
C VAL A 468 30.18 10.35 -25.17
N PHE A 469 29.94 10.67 -23.89
CA PHE A 469 29.78 12.04 -23.42
C PHE A 469 31.00 12.93 -23.66
N TYR A 470 32.23 12.39 -23.56
CA TYR A 470 33.43 13.14 -23.91
C TYR A 470 33.51 13.48 -25.41
N ARG A 471 33.08 12.57 -26.29
CA ARG A 471 33.12 12.77 -27.74
C ARG A 471 32.00 13.67 -28.24
N THR A 472 30.90 13.77 -27.50
CA THR A 472 29.73 14.59 -27.82
C THR A 472 29.61 15.80 -26.90
N ALA A 473 30.68 16.22 -26.25
CA ALA A 473 30.71 17.32 -25.28
C ALA A 473 30.35 18.69 -25.92
N GLU A 474 30.49 18.81 -27.25
CA GLU A 474 30.08 19.98 -28.03
C GLU A 474 28.55 20.13 -28.15
N GLN A 475 27.79 19.07 -27.91
CA GLN A 475 26.34 19.09 -28.02
C GLN A 475 25.73 19.97 -26.94
N LYS A 476 25.01 21.03 -27.33
CA LYS A 476 24.39 21.99 -26.40
C LYS A 476 23.39 21.33 -25.45
N THR A 477 22.72 20.28 -25.91
CA THR A 477 21.72 19.51 -25.17
C THR A 477 22.30 18.55 -24.13
N LEU A 478 23.63 18.36 -24.10
CA LEU A 478 24.31 17.49 -23.14
C LEU A 478 24.96 18.31 -22.03
N ASP A 479 24.49 18.22 -20.79
CA ASP A 479 25.08 18.88 -19.63
C ASP A 479 25.33 17.93 -18.47
N LEU A 480 26.13 18.38 -17.49
CA LEU A 480 26.54 17.56 -16.35
C LEU A 480 25.34 17.20 -15.47
N GLU A 481 24.35 18.09 -15.36
CA GLU A 481 23.12 17.89 -14.60
C GLU A 481 22.27 16.75 -15.17
N SER A 482 22.10 16.71 -16.49
CA SER A 482 21.36 15.66 -17.20
C SER A 482 22.06 14.31 -17.08
N ILE A 483 23.40 14.29 -17.16
CA ILE A 483 24.19 13.06 -16.94
C ILE A 483 24.11 12.62 -15.49
N PHE A 484 24.18 13.56 -14.54
CA PHE A 484 24.05 13.26 -13.12
C PHE A 484 22.69 12.64 -12.82
N TYR A 485 21.61 13.30 -13.25
CA TYR A 485 20.24 12.80 -13.16
C TYR A 485 20.15 11.37 -13.68
N ALA A 486 20.57 11.09 -14.91
CA ALA A 486 20.37 9.78 -15.52
C ALA A 486 21.16 8.62 -14.88
N PHE A 487 22.35 8.88 -14.32
CA PHE A 487 23.31 7.81 -13.97
C PHE A 487 23.75 7.75 -12.52
N TYR A 488 23.52 8.79 -11.72
CA TYR A 488 24.12 8.90 -10.39
C TYR A 488 23.05 8.97 -9.31
N ASP A 489 23.28 8.28 -8.20
CA ASP A 489 22.46 8.42 -7.00
C ASP A 489 22.90 9.64 -6.16
N GLU A 490 22.18 9.88 -5.07
CA GLU A 490 22.48 10.93 -4.08
C GLU A 490 23.88 10.83 -3.46
N ASN A 491 24.50 9.65 -3.52
CA ASN A 491 25.86 9.37 -3.04
C ASN A 491 26.88 9.40 -4.19
N TYR A 492 26.54 9.98 -5.35
CA TYR A 492 27.42 10.12 -6.50
C TYR A 492 27.95 8.77 -7.04
N ARG A 493 27.24 7.67 -6.78
CA ARG A 493 27.58 6.34 -7.31
C ARG A 493 26.91 6.15 -8.66
N SER A 494 27.69 5.73 -9.65
CA SER A 494 27.17 5.41 -10.98
C SER A 494 26.38 4.11 -10.96
N LEU A 495 25.07 4.19 -11.17
CA LEU A 495 24.14 3.07 -11.24
C LEU A 495 23.62 2.90 -12.67
N ARG A 496 24.35 2.09 -13.46
CA ARG A 496 24.08 1.90 -14.91
C ARG A 496 23.59 0.51 -15.29
N ILE A 497 23.57 -0.45 -14.36
CA ILE A 497 23.24 -1.86 -14.66
C ILE A 497 21.82 -2.01 -15.20
N GLY A 498 20.85 -1.31 -14.61
CA GLY A 498 19.46 -1.32 -15.07
C GLY A 498 19.35 -0.79 -16.50
N LEU A 499 19.90 0.41 -16.73
CA LEU A 499 19.94 1.04 -18.04
C LEU A 499 20.66 0.18 -19.10
N ASN A 500 21.80 -0.43 -18.77
CA ASN A 500 22.50 -1.34 -19.70
C ASN A 500 21.63 -2.54 -20.09
N SER A 501 20.75 -3.00 -19.20
CA SER A 501 19.81 -4.08 -19.51
C SER A 501 18.73 -3.61 -20.49
N LEU A 502 18.16 -2.42 -20.27
CA LEU A 502 17.19 -1.83 -21.20
C LEU A 502 17.80 -1.57 -22.59
N LEU A 503 19.00 -1.00 -22.64
CA LEU A 503 19.71 -0.79 -23.89
C LEU A 503 20.02 -2.10 -24.61
N ARG A 504 20.30 -3.18 -23.87
CA ARG A 504 20.49 -4.50 -24.46
C ARG A 504 19.23 -5.01 -25.12
N ILE A 505 18.05 -4.80 -24.52
CA ILE A 505 16.76 -5.09 -25.19
C ILE A 505 16.70 -4.30 -26.49
N PHE A 506 16.84 -2.97 -26.44
CA PHE A 506 16.74 -2.11 -27.62
C PHE A 506 17.69 -2.52 -28.76
N PHE A 507 18.99 -2.67 -28.47
CA PHE A 507 19.98 -3.01 -29.50
C PHE A 507 19.90 -4.46 -29.98
N SER A 508 19.14 -5.33 -29.29
CA SER A 508 18.85 -6.69 -29.77
C SER A 508 17.70 -6.72 -30.77
N GLN A 509 16.95 -5.63 -30.93
CA GLN A 509 15.81 -5.58 -31.85
C GLN A 509 16.27 -5.71 -33.32
N PRO A 510 15.58 -6.51 -34.16
CA PRO A 510 15.85 -6.60 -35.60
C PRO A 510 15.69 -5.26 -36.32
N GLN A 511 14.74 -4.46 -35.88
CA GLN A 511 14.48 -3.11 -36.36
C GLN A 511 14.67 -2.13 -35.21
N GLN A 512 15.55 -1.16 -35.41
CA GLN A 512 15.87 -0.12 -34.43
C GLN A 512 15.32 1.21 -34.94
N GLU A 513 14.48 1.84 -34.13
CA GLU A 513 14.08 3.22 -34.35
C GLU A 513 15.29 4.14 -34.24
N PHE A 514 15.35 5.18 -35.08
CA PHE A 514 16.41 6.18 -35.01
C PHE A 514 15.96 7.35 -34.15
N PHE A 515 16.77 7.74 -33.16
CA PHE A 515 16.49 8.86 -32.27
C PHE A 515 17.39 10.06 -32.57
N GLU A 516 16.76 11.23 -32.67
CA GLU A 516 17.47 12.50 -32.75
C GLU A 516 17.99 12.93 -31.37
N ILE A 517 19.16 13.57 -31.35
CA ILE A 517 19.71 14.12 -30.11
C ILE A 517 18.85 15.32 -29.70
N LYS A 518 18.27 15.22 -28.50
CA LYS A 518 17.47 16.26 -27.85
C LYS A 518 17.92 16.41 -26.40
N ALA A 519 17.53 17.51 -25.76
CA ALA A 519 17.73 17.67 -24.31
C ALA A 519 16.96 16.57 -23.57
N LEU A 520 17.52 16.10 -22.45
CA LEU A 520 16.86 15.09 -21.62
C LEU A 520 15.62 15.71 -20.98
N ASP A 521 14.45 15.11 -21.22
CA ASP A 521 13.21 15.50 -20.56
C ASP A 521 13.24 15.05 -19.10
N LYS A 522 13.30 16.02 -18.18
CA LYS A 522 13.35 15.81 -16.73
C LYS A 522 11.98 16.17 -16.14
N PRO A 523 11.50 15.45 -15.13
CA PRO A 523 10.29 15.82 -14.40
C PRO A 523 10.37 17.27 -13.91
N LYS A 524 9.27 18.03 -14.03
CA LYS A 524 9.24 19.46 -13.68
C LYS A 524 9.54 19.73 -12.20
N ASP A 525 9.27 18.75 -11.36
CA ASP A 525 9.49 18.73 -9.92
C ASP A 525 10.90 18.25 -9.53
N TRP A 526 11.67 17.72 -10.48
CA TRP A 526 13.06 17.37 -10.22
C TRP A 526 13.93 18.63 -10.18
N ILE A 527 14.57 18.85 -9.04
CA ILE A 527 15.44 20.01 -8.80
C ILE A 527 16.78 19.49 -8.30
N LEU A 528 17.86 19.93 -8.95
CA LEU A 528 19.21 19.69 -8.45
C LEU A 528 19.40 20.42 -7.11
N ASN A 529 19.80 19.71 -6.07
CA ASN A 529 20.11 20.29 -4.76
C ASN A 529 21.12 21.45 -4.93
N TYR A 530 20.90 22.58 -4.25
CA TYR A 530 21.74 23.78 -4.37
C TYR A 530 23.23 23.49 -4.12
N GLN A 531 23.58 22.64 -3.16
CA GLN A 531 24.96 22.26 -2.88
C GLN A 531 25.57 21.45 -4.02
N CYS A 532 24.77 20.63 -4.69
CA CYS A 532 25.19 19.89 -5.88
C CYS A 532 25.36 20.83 -7.09
N ALA A 533 24.46 21.81 -7.24
CA ALA A 533 24.57 22.85 -8.26
C ALA A 533 25.85 23.69 -8.05
N ASP A 534 26.09 24.16 -6.83
CA ASP A 534 27.31 24.89 -6.45
C ASP A 534 28.57 24.07 -6.73
N TYR A 535 28.53 22.76 -6.47
CA TYR A 535 29.65 21.86 -6.78
C TYR A 535 29.88 21.71 -8.28
N PHE A 536 28.82 21.62 -9.08
CA PHE A 536 28.95 21.58 -10.54
C PHE A 536 29.48 22.89 -11.10
N ASP A 537 29.05 24.01 -10.54
CA ASP A 537 29.55 25.34 -10.88
C ASP A 537 31.03 25.49 -10.49
N LEU A 538 31.43 25.00 -9.31
CA LEU A 538 32.82 24.96 -8.88
C LEU A 538 33.72 24.22 -9.90
N ILE A 539 33.26 23.08 -10.39
CA ILE A 539 33.96 22.30 -11.42
C ILE A 539 34.05 23.08 -12.74
N GLN A 540 32.98 23.77 -13.13
CA GLN A 540 32.96 24.59 -14.36
C GLN A 540 33.89 25.81 -14.25
N VAL A 541 33.94 26.46 -13.09
CA VAL A 541 34.83 27.59 -12.82
C VAL A 541 36.28 27.12 -12.83
N PHE A 542 36.60 25.97 -12.21
CA PHE A 542 37.93 25.38 -12.31
C PHE A 542 38.33 25.08 -13.76
N ALA A 543 37.43 24.47 -14.54
CA ALA A 543 37.69 24.18 -15.95
C ALA A 543 37.95 25.46 -16.77
N SER A 544 37.27 26.56 -16.43
CA SER A 544 37.45 27.86 -17.08
C SER A 544 38.79 28.50 -16.71
N ASP A 545 39.16 28.49 -15.43
CA ASP A 545 40.43 29.04 -14.95
C ASP A 545 41.63 28.24 -15.49
N TYR A 546 41.55 26.91 -15.51
CA TYR A 546 42.61 26.07 -16.08
C TYR A 546 42.78 26.29 -17.58
N GLN A 547 41.68 26.49 -18.31
CA GLN A 547 41.76 26.86 -19.73
C GLN A 547 42.40 28.23 -19.92
N ALA A 548 42.04 29.22 -19.09
CA ALA A 548 42.62 30.56 -19.16
C ALA A 548 44.13 30.53 -18.93
N TYR A 549 44.58 29.83 -17.88
CA TYR A 549 45.99 29.54 -17.64
C TYR A 549 46.66 28.93 -18.89
N TYR A 550 46.07 27.87 -19.44
CA TYR A 550 46.69 27.16 -20.55
C TYR A 550 46.79 28.04 -21.80
N PHE A 551 45.77 28.85 -22.08
CA PHE A 551 45.81 29.77 -23.21
C PHE A 551 46.84 30.87 -22.99
N ASP A 552 46.91 31.50 -21.81
CA ASP A 552 47.94 32.50 -21.51
C ASP A 552 49.37 31.96 -21.69
N LYS A 553 49.64 30.77 -21.13
CA LYS A 553 50.97 30.15 -21.17
C LYS A 553 51.43 29.73 -22.57
N TYR A 554 50.48 29.33 -23.44
CA TYR A 554 50.78 28.70 -24.73
C TYR A 554 50.23 29.49 -25.93
N GLU A 555 49.78 30.72 -25.74
CA GLU A 555 49.37 31.63 -26.80
C GLU A 555 50.54 31.92 -27.74
N ASN A 556 50.25 31.98 -29.04
CA ASN A 556 51.27 32.35 -30.00
C ASN A 556 51.53 33.86 -29.92
N GLN A 557 52.71 34.24 -29.42
CA GLN A 557 53.08 35.65 -29.19
C GLN A 557 53.11 36.51 -30.47
N GLU A 558 53.28 35.91 -31.66
CA GLU A 558 53.34 36.64 -32.92
C GLU A 558 51.94 36.89 -33.52
N THR A 559 51.01 35.98 -33.29
CA THR A 559 49.68 35.99 -33.95
C THR A 559 48.52 36.23 -32.97
N GLY A 560 48.75 36.17 -31.66
CA GLY A 560 47.70 36.18 -30.63
C GLY A 560 46.74 34.98 -30.70
N SER A 561 47.12 33.93 -31.45
CA SER A 561 46.24 32.79 -31.67
C SER A 561 46.26 31.82 -30.49
N LYS A 562 45.06 31.48 -30.00
CA LYS A 562 44.87 30.55 -28.89
C LYS A 562 45.09 29.09 -29.34
N PRO A 563 45.81 28.26 -28.56
CA PRO A 563 46.17 26.89 -28.94
C PRO A 563 45.04 25.88 -28.69
N ILE A 564 43.85 26.11 -29.27
CA ILE A 564 42.63 25.37 -28.90
C ILE A 564 42.75 23.87 -29.20
N ASP A 565 43.25 23.47 -30.37
CA ASP A 565 43.40 22.05 -30.71
C ASP A 565 44.41 21.34 -29.82
N LYS A 566 45.51 22.02 -29.44
CA LYS A 566 46.50 21.48 -28.50
C LYS A 566 45.88 21.26 -27.12
N PHE A 567 45.10 22.23 -26.63
CA PHE A 567 44.36 22.09 -25.37
C PHE A 567 43.36 20.94 -25.43
N ARG A 568 42.56 20.85 -26.50
CA ARG A 568 41.59 19.77 -26.68
C ARG A 568 42.27 18.40 -26.68
N ASN A 569 43.41 18.26 -27.34
CA ASN A 569 44.20 17.03 -27.37
C ASN A 569 44.79 16.68 -26.00
N LEU A 570 45.28 17.68 -25.26
CA LEU A 570 45.72 17.50 -23.86
C LEU A 570 44.58 16.97 -22.99
N VAL A 571 43.40 17.60 -23.04
CA VAL A 571 42.25 17.18 -22.24
C VAL A 571 41.79 15.76 -22.63
N LYS A 572 41.77 15.43 -23.93
CA LYS A 572 41.50 14.07 -24.40
C LYS A 572 42.49 13.04 -23.84
N ALA A 573 43.76 13.42 -23.67
CA ALA A 573 44.82 12.57 -23.13
C ALA A 573 44.79 12.38 -21.60
N ILE A 574 43.97 13.14 -20.85
CA ILE A 574 43.82 12.95 -19.39
C ILE A 574 43.48 11.48 -19.08
N SER A 575 44.32 10.85 -18.25
CA SER A 575 44.27 9.43 -17.97
C SER A 575 43.00 8.99 -17.25
N LYS A 576 42.57 7.75 -17.53
CA LYS A 576 41.50 7.06 -16.78
C LYS A 576 42.04 6.30 -15.57
N GLU A 577 43.36 6.23 -15.40
CA GLU A 577 44.02 5.61 -14.27
C GLU A 577 44.05 6.61 -13.10
N ASN A 578 43.68 6.18 -11.90
CA ASN A 578 43.53 7.07 -10.74
C ASN A 578 44.84 7.80 -10.39
N SER A 579 45.95 7.08 -10.33
CA SER A 579 47.28 7.63 -10.03
C SER A 579 47.71 8.71 -11.01
N LYS A 580 47.68 8.41 -12.32
CA LYS A 580 48.06 9.35 -13.38
C LYS A 580 47.13 10.54 -13.47
N PHE A 581 45.83 10.35 -13.22
CA PHE A 581 44.89 11.45 -13.14
C PHE A 581 45.23 12.39 -11.99
N LEU A 582 45.50 11.85 -10.79
CA LEU A 582 45.83 12.67 -9.61
C LEU A 582 47.11 13.46 -9.83
N ILE A 583 48.14 12.86 -10.43
CA ILE A 583 49.39 13.58 -10.78
C ILE A 583 49.07 14.78 -11.68
N TRP A 584 48.35 14.56 -12.78
CA TRP A 584 47.93 15.64 -13.68
C TRP A 584 47.07 16.68 -12.95
N PHE A 585 46.16 16.25 -12.08
CA PHE A 585 45.23 17.13 -11.39
C PHE A 585 45.93 18.05 -10.38
N TYR A 586 46.87 17.53 -9.59
CA TYR A 586 47.65 18.36 -8.67
C TYR A 586 48.55 19.33 -9.42
N GLU A 587 49.19 18.90 -10.51
CA GLU A 587 49.95 19.79 -11.40
C GLU A 587 49.04 20.88 -12.00
N ALA A 588 47.83 20.53 -12.42
CA ALA A 588 46.86 21.49 -12.95
C ALA A 588 46.41 22.51 -11.89
N ILE A 589 46.15 22.08 -10.65
CA ILE A 589 45.84 22.99 -9.52
C ILE A 589 46.98 23.96 -9.28
N GLU A 590 48.20 23.45 -9.11
CA GLU A 590 49.39 24.25 -8.79
C GLU A 590 49.60 25.33 -9.85
N ASN A 591 49.66 24.92 -11.12
CA ASN A 591 49.83 25.83 -12.25
C ASN A 591 48.72 26.89 -12.36
N THR A 592 47.46 26.50 -12.13
CA THR A 592 46.32 27.44 -12.22
C THR A 592 46.38 28.45 -11.09
N ASN A 593 46.69 28.01 -9.86
CA ASN A 593 46.84 28.91 -8.73
C ASN A 593 48.02 29.88 -8.94
N GLU A 594 49.16 29.41 -9.44
CA GLU A 594 50.29 30.29 -9.76
C GLU A 594 49.92 31.38 -10.77
N PHE A 595 49.18 31.01 -11.83
CA PHE A 595 48.65 31.94 -12.82
C PHE A 595 47.70 32.97 -12.20
N LEU A 596 46.71 32.52 -11.41
CA LEU A 596 45.72 33.41 -10.79
C LEU A 596 46.32 34.39 -9.76
N LYS A 597 47.51 34.09 -9.23
CA LYS A 597 48.19 34.97 -8.29
C LYS A 597 48.97 36.10 -8.97
N GLU A 598 49.19 36.06 -10.28
CA GLU A 598 49.99 37.04 -11.05
C GLU A 598 51.32 37.42 -10.36
N GLY A 599 51.96 36.47 -9.68
CA GLY A 599 53.21 36.71 -8.91
C GLY A 599 53.04 37.33 -7.52
N ASN A 600 51.83 37.71 -7.10
CA ASN A 600 51.55 38.16 -5.75
C ASN A 600 51.27 36.99 -4.79
N LYS A 601 52.32 36.53 -4.10
CA LYS A 601 52.25 35.41 -3.15
C LYS A 601 51.35 35.64 -1.94
N SER A 602 50.85 36.87 -1.72
CA SER A 602 49.91 37.16 -0.62
C SER A 602 48.45 36.76 -0.94
N ILE A 603 48.13 36.50 -2.20
CA ILE A 603 46.81 35.97 -2.62
C ILE A 603 46.73 34.48 -2.24
N PRO A 604 45.71 34.04 -1.48
CA PRO A 604 45.55 32.64 -1.12
C PRO A 604 45.28 31.76 -2.35
N ASP A 605 45.62 30.48 -2.26
CA ASP A 605 45.24 29.51 -3.31
C ASP A 605 43.72 29.46 -3.45
N LYS A 606 43.22 29.67 -4.66
CA LYS A 606 41.81 29.53 -4.97
C LYS A 606 41.41 28.06 -5.03
N TRP A 607 42.27 27.23 -5.60
CA TRP A 607 42.00 25.82 -5.87
C TRP A 607 42.74 24.88 -4.93
N SER A 608 42.06 23.83 -4.52
CA SER A 608 42.62 22.72 -3.74
C SER A 608 42.00 21.39 -4.18
N ASP A 609 42.41 20.30 -3.57
CA ASP A 609 41.83 18.97 -3.82
C ASP A 609 40.38 18.82 -3.32
N SER A 610 39.82 19.85 -2.69
CA SER A 610 38.41 19.92 -2.30
C SER A 610 37.43 19.64 -3.46
N ILE A 611 37.81 19.94 -4.71
CA ILE A 611 37.03 19.61 -5.92
C ILE A 611 36.83 18.09 -6.08
N LEU A 612 37.67 17.25 -5.48
CA LEU A 612 37.53 15.79 -5.51
C LEU A 612 36.52 15.24 -4.48
N TYR A 613 35.94 16.10 -3.66
CA TYR A 613 34.99 15.73 -2.62
C TYR A 613 33.60 16.24 -2.98
N SER A 614 32.59 15.42 -2.69
CA SER A 614 31.18 15.80 -2.81
C SER A 614 30.83 16.89 -1.78
N PRO A 615 29.67 17.56 -1.91
CA PRO A 615 29.21 18.53 -0.93
C PRO A 615 29.09 18.01 0.50
N ASN A 616 28.92 16.69 0.66
CA ASN A 616 28.85 16.02 1.96
C ASN A 616 30.24 15.66 2.53
N GLY A 617 31.32 16.03 1.83
CA GLY A 617 32.70 15.74 2.25
C GLY A 617 33.21 14.35 1.89
N GLU A 618 32.44 13.55 1.14
CA GLU A 618 32.90 12.22 0.71
C GLU A 618 33.81 12.33 -0.52
N TYR A 619 34.91 11.58 -0.54
CA TYR A 619 35.86 11.54 -1.65
C TYR A 619 35.28 10.82 -2.87
N MET A 620 35.10 11.53 -3.99
CA MET A 620 34.35 11.10 -5.18
C MET A 620 35.18 11.09 -6.47
N LEU A 621 36.42 10.58 -6.41
CA LEU A 621 37.37 10.61 -7.51
C LEU A 621 36.80 10.18 -8.88
N SER A 622 35.98 9.13 -8.93
CA SER A 622 35.43 8.64 -10.19
C SER A 622 34.47 9.65 -10.86
N PHE A 623 33.62 10.31 -10.06
CA PHE A 623 32.72 11.35 -10.57
C PHE A 623 33.50 12.62 -10.88
N SER A 624 34.31 13.12 -9.94
CA SER A 624 35.05 14.38 -10.12
C SER A 624 35.98 14.32 -11.34
N ARG A 625 36.69 13.19 -11.55
CA ARG A 625 37.49 12.98 -12.77
C ARG A 625 36.65 13.08 -14.03
N PHE A 626 35.47 12.45 -14.04
CA PHE A 626 34.58 12.51 -15.18
C PHE A 626 34.09 13.93 -15.43
N ALA A 627 33.58 14.60 -14.39
CA ALA A 627 33.02 15.93 -14.45
C ALA A 627 34.07 16.98 -14.87
N ILE A 628 35.27 16.96 -14.29
CA ILE A 628 36.37 17.86 -14.67
C ILE A 628 36.72 17.68 -16.14
N LYS A 629 36.96 16.44 -16.58
CA LYS A 629 37.32 16.16 -17.98
C LYS A 629 36.21 16.56 -18.94
N PHE A 630 34.95 16.28 -18.60
CA PHE A 630 33.79 16.67 -19.39
C PHE A 630 33.66 18.20 -19.49
N SER A 631 33.77 18.92 -18.37
CA SER A 631 33.70 20.38 -18.34
C SER A 631 34.83 21.04 -19.14
N LEU A 632 36.06 20.52 -19.05
CA LEU A 632 37.19 21.00 -19.85
C LEU A 632 36.97 20.82 -21.36
N LEU A 633 36.43 19.66 -21.77
CA LEU A 633 36.08 19.42 -23.18
C LEU A 633 34.97 20.37 -23.62
N LYS A 634 33.89 20.49 -22.86
CA LYS A 634 32.77 21.39 -23.18
C LYS A 634 33.22 22.85 -23.28
N GLN A 635 34.15 23.26 -22.41
CA GLN A 635 34.74 24.60 -22.44
C GLN A 635 35.63 24.83 -23.68
N SER A 636 36.39 23.82 -24.11
CA SER A 636 37.19 23.90 -25.35
C SER A 636 36.34 24.15 -26.59
N GLU A 637 35.14 23.56 -26.66
CA GLU A 637 34.21 23.71 -27.77
C GLU A 637 33.56 25.11 -27.79
N LYS A 638 33.23 25.66 -26.61
CA LYS A 638 32.77 27.06 -26.51
C LYS A 638 33.81 28.03 -27.09
N SER A 639 35.10 27.80 -26.81
CA SER A 639 36.19 28.64 -27.33
C SER A 639 36.34 28.53 -28.85
N LEU A 640 36.15 27.34 -29.44
CA LEU A 640 36.15 27.15 -30.89
C LEU A 640 35.05 27.96 -31.57
N LEU A 641 33.83 27.91 -31.03
CA LEU A 641 32.68 28.67 -31.55
C LEU A 641 32.91 30.18 -31.49
N THR A 642 33.45 30.70 -30.38
CA THR A 642 33.75 32.13 -30.23
C THR A 642 34.85 32.59 -31.19
N ASN A 643 35.91 31.80 -31.38
CA ASN A 643 36.97 32.13 -32.33
C ASN A 643 36.49 32.09 -33.80
N TYR A 644 35.61 31.15 -34.15
CA TYR A 644 35.03 31.09 -35.50
C TYR A 644 34.19 32.33 -35.80
N ILE A 645 33.33 32.75 -34.86
CA ILE A 645 32.52 33.97 -34.99
C ILE A 645 33.40 35.21 -35.17
N ASN A 646 34.50 35.31 -34.44
CA ASN A 646 35.44 36.45 -34.52
C ASN A 646 36.29 36.46 -35.81
N LEU A 647 36.49 35.31 -36.47
CA LEU A 647 37.19 35.22 -37.76
C LEU A 647 36.27 35.48 -38.96
N THR A 648 34.95 35.33 -38.79
CA THR A 648 33.93 35.59 -39.82
C THR A 648 33.32 37.00 -39.77
N LYS A 649 33.68 37.81 -38.76
CA LYS A 649 33.39 39.25 -38.67
C LYS A 649 34.64 40.02 -39.05
#